data_AF-A0A8H5H435-F1
#
_entry.id   AF-A0A8H5H435-F1
#
_cell.length_a   1.000
_cell.length_b   1.000
_cell.length_c   1.000
_cell.angle_alpha   90.00
_cell.angle_beta   90.00
_cell.angle_gamma   90.00
#
_symmetry.space_group_name_H-M   'P 1'
#
loop_
_entity.id
_entity.type
_entity.pdbx_description
1 polymer ?
#
loop_
_entity_poly.entity_id
_entity_poly.type
_entity_poly.pdbx_seq_one_letter_code
_entity_poly.pdbx_strand_id
1 'polypeptide(L)'
;MAESKAQVNVPWEAPNAPPFRHGADDDNLANRFEESLRLSREIDAQLLESKKAMEKKKKCVQILLLGQSESGKSSVLKNFQLAFAPKQFESERVVWKTIVQLNVIGSLKLILDVLQREWESTDAEGKSPLNRDLRRIRLGLSPLLFIEQNIMQLIAPGNHNHRDVCVRPGSNWKALLRARVEAPPDDDPRRKRRSQNPLNKEIDPTSVLAASKDDILVLWNDLNVRAVLKKRGVRMEDMPGFFLNDIERIAGTNYTPTDSDIMRARIRTLGVEEHYFIIEKGLDVGSEVYITDVGGSRSQRPKWIPYFEDVQTILFLAPLAFNQALEEDSEINRLKDVLSATLASGVKVKRFVPSYGDLPNEVAPVTKYPDFCDKFRTYHRKLSPLPRPFMFHETSAIDTSSMAALLLGETVRETILRLVTQHDDVLSTDATSTLKVERSPDHHPPIVKGTVISRGIGIKLPSRVRLSHIDPFPSRPSMISTKTVVVLGAAYGGPRAAQILAAGVPQGWRVLLIDRNSLVKTILRQKNDTDNDTDVYILPRLAVLPGHEHKAFIVNSNIFLTPEPPLLHRRLQATVTSISQNSLTLSKAFPEHGLPTETVTFNYLIYALGSHLPVPLNLWGTDSYGNPISSKPTKKGRQLPVYQGMKSEGVEWLKEHQRIVEDSPSILVVGGGALGIQFATDIAAVHPTKKVTLLHSRKRLLPRFDEAMHAEIISVLSSTDNIDVVLGERLDLSSVDEEPGKTNDNGQRVVRTVTGREIAADLVLLCTGQSPNTGLLKELNPATVNPDDGLAHVLRTMQLGVLPAPHDQTPTPTPIDKLESALNKVSLSDAAKAEEPSSSEEETTPYPHIFVIGDAADAFGAIPAGHNAYYQGEVAARNVIRLIKRSEGQDTANADTDEPLELYTPGPPSIKVSLGLGKSVFQSDGIIGCRDGDPDDLGAARMWPLYGNAITDDNDEKMYE
;
A
#
# COMPACT_ATOMS: atom_id res chain seq x y z
N MET A 1 61.53 15.71 55.97
CA MET A 1 61.19 14.27 56.10
C MET A 1 59.70 14.09 55.75
N ALA A 2 59.19 12.87 55.75
CA ALA A 2 57.88 12.54 55.16
C ALA A 2 56.66 12.87 56.05
N GLU A 3 55.46 12.83 55.44
CA GLU A 3 54.13 12.64 56.05
C GLU A 3 53.59 13.77 56.98
N SER A 4 52.29 14.14 57.02
CA SER A 4 51.04 13.55 56.48
C SER A 4 49.87 14.57 56.43
N LYS A 5 48.71 14.19 55.84
CA LYS A 5 47.27 14.57 56.09
C LYS A 5 46.96 16.00 56.64
N ALA A 6 45.97 16.78 56.18
CA ALA A 6 44.58 16.40 55.84
C ALA A 6 43.74 17.52 55.14
N GLN A 7 42.79 17.10 54.28
CA GLN A 7 41.34 17.45 54.17
C GLN A 7 40.77 18.90 54.39
N VAL A 8 39.72 19.23 53.58
CA VAL A 8 38.67 20.29 53.73
C VAL A 8 39.07 21.75 53.35
N ASN A 9 38.24 22.65 52.75
CA ASN A 9 37.13 22.56 51.76
C ASN A 9 36.66 24.00 51.34
N VAL A 10 36.51 24.32 50.02
CA VAL A 10 35.85 25.50 49.36
C VAL A 10 36.21 26.95 49.82
N PRO A 11 35.80 28.05 49.11
CA PRO A 11 35.29 28.21 47.72
C PRO A 11 36.11 29.22 46.86
N TRP A 12 35.75 29.37 45.58
CA TRP A 12 35.86 30.66 44.86
C TRP A 12 34.62 30.89 43.98
N GLU A 13 34.31 32.15 43.65
CA GLU A 13 32.97 32.61 43.25
C GLU A 13 32.78 32.76 41.73
N ALA A 14 31.54 32.55 41.24
CA ALA A 14 31.16 32.80 39.85
C ALA A 14 30.33 34.09 39.73
N PRO A 15 30.57 34.96 38.72
CA PRO A 15 29.89 36.25 38.60
C PRO A 15 28.47 36.14 38.01
N ASN A 16 27.48 36.41 38.87
CA ASN A 16 26.12 36.93 38.60
C ASN A 16 25.50 36.74 37.19
N ALA A 17 24.51 35.85 37.11
CA ALA A 17 23.42 35.94 36.14
C ALA A 17 22.17 36.59 36.80
N PRO A 18 21.29 37.30 36.05
CA PRO A 18 20.10 37.94 36.62
C PRO A 18 18.99 36.90 36.95
N PRO A 19 18.15 37.15 37.97
CA PRO A 19 17.18 36.18 38.45
C PRO A 19 15.92 36.10 37.57
N PHE A 20 15.62 34.90 37.07
CA PHE A 20 14.29 34.57 36.55
C PHE A 20 13.29 34.38 37.71
N ARG A 21 12.02 34.75 37.48
CA ARG A 21 10.92 34.47 38.40
C ARG A 21 10.29 33.11 38.09
N HIS A 22 9.94 32.35 39.12
CA HIS A 22 9.11 31.15 38.95
C HIS A 22 7.71 31.52 38.41
N GLY A 23 7.22 30.73 37.47
CA GLY A 23 5.84 30.73 36.94
C GLY A 23 5.23 29.33 37.04
N ALA A 24 3.91 29.22 36.96
CA ALA A 24 3.16 28.01 37.31
C ALA A 24 3.16 26.90 36.23
N ASP A 25 4.19 26.83 35.38
CA ASP A 25 4.29 25.88 34.27
C ASP A 25 5.06 24.59 34.63
N ASP A 26 5.97 24.63 35.62
CA ASP A 26 6.75 23.46 36.06
C ASP A 26 5.86 22.29 36.54
N ASP A 27 4.78 22.58 37.27
CA ASP A 27 3.84 21.55 37.75
C ASP A 27 3.13 20.84 36.58
N ASN A 28 2.85 21.54 35.48
CA ASN A 28 2.29 20.93 34.27
C ASN A 28 3.33 20.07 33.52
N LEU A 29 4.61 20.47 33.56
CA LEU A 29 5.72 19.70 32.99
C LEU A 29 5.95 18.40 33.76
N ALA A 30 5.93 18.45 35.09
CA ALA A 30 6.10 17.28 35.96
C ALA A 30 4.99 16.23 35.77
N ASN A 31 3.72 16.67 35.74
CA ASN A 31 2.58 15.77 35.50
C ASN A 31 2.68 15.09 34.13
N ARG A 32 3.01 15.83 33.06
CA ARG A 32 3.24 15.26 31.71
C ARG A 32 4.39 14.25 31.67
N PHE A 33 5.44 14.46 32.47
CA PHE A 33 6.56 13.53 32.56
C PHE A 33 6.16 12.21 33.25
N GLU A 34 5.32 12.27 34.29
CA GLU A 34 4.81 11.07 34.97
C GLU A 34 3.77 10.30 34.11
N GLU A 35 2.92 11.00 33.35
CA GLU A 35 2.05 10.37 32.35
C GLU A 35 2.86 9.67 31.25
N SER A 36 3.90 10.32 30.71
CA SER A 36 4.82 9.73 29.72
C SER A 36 5.51 8.47 30.25
N LEU A 37 5.98 8.50 31.50
CA LEU A 37 6.59 7.35 32.17
C LEU A 37 5.60 6.19 32.42
N ARG A 38 4.30 6.47 32.61
CA ARG A 38 3.27 5.42 32.64
C ARG A 38 3.06 4.81 31.26
N LEU A 39 2.89 5.65 30.24
CA LEU A 39 2.57 5.22 28.88
C LEU A 39 3.73 4.41 28.26
N SER A 40 4.98 4.79 28.54
CA SER A 40 6.17 4.01 28.18
C SER A 40 6.20 2.61 28.83
N ARG A 41 5.87 2.51 30.13
CA ARG A 41 5.80 1.20 30.83
C ARG A 41 4.67 0.31 30.32
N GLU A 42 3.56 0.89 29.89
CA GLU A 42 2.45 0.19 29.24
C GLU A 42 2.92 -0.44 27.91
N ILE A 43 3.69 0.31 27.11
CA ILE A 43 4.28 -0.15 25.84
C ILE A 43 5.32 -1.25 26.08
N ASP A 44 6.24 -1.07 27.04
CA ASP A 44 7.24 -2.09 27.39
C ASP A 44 6.58 -3.41 27.84
N ALA A 45 5.47 -3.35 28.58
CA ALA A 45 4.70 -4.51 28.98
C ALA A 45 4.07 -5.23 27.76
N GLN A 46 3.46 -4.49 26.84
CA GLN A 46 2.89 -5.03 25.60
C GLN A 46 3.95 -5.64 24.68
N LEU A 47 5.14 -5.03 24.56
CA LEU A 47 6.27 -5.59 23.82
C LEU A 47 6.77 -6.90 24.43
N LEU A 48 6.86 -6.98 25.76
CA LEU A 48 7.25 -8.19 26.47
C LEU A 48 6.19 -9.31 26.33
N GLU A 49 4.91 -8.97 26.31
CA GLU A 49 3.81 -9.92 26.07
C GLU A 49 3.80 -10.43 24.62
N SER A 50 3.93 -9.53 23.63
CA SER A 50 4.06 -9.87 22.22
C SER A 50 5.26 -10.81 21.96
N LYS A 51 6.41 -10.53 22.57
CA LYS A 51 7.59 -11.42 22.49
C LYS A 51 7.30 -12.81 23.08
N LYS A 52 6.65 -12.89 24.25
CA LYS A 52 6.23 -14.18 24.84
C LYS A 52 5.25 -14.93 23.95
N ALA A 53 4.32 -14.24 23.30
CA ALA A 53 3.38 -14.86 22.35
C ALA A 53 4.11 -15.45 21.13
N MET A 54 5.12 -14.76 20.59
CA MET A 54 5.96 -15.29 19.50
C MET A 54 6.80 -16.50 19.93
N GLU A 55 7.44 -16.44 21.11
CA GLU A 55 8.18 -17.57 21.68
C GLU A 55 7.27 -18.77 22.02
N LYS A 56 5.99 -18.52 22.32
CA LYS A 56 4.97 -19.55 22.51
C LYS A 56 4.53 -20.17 21.17
N LYS A 57 4.26 -19.36 20.14
CA LYS A 57 3.87 -19.84 18.78
C LYS A 57 4.93 -20.76 18.17
N LYS A 58 6.22 -20.52 18.43
CA LYS A 58 7.33 -21.41 18.01
C LYS A 58 7.34 -22.79 18.70
N LYS A 59 6.59 -22.97 19.79
CA LYS A 59 6.42 -24.26 20.51
C LYS A 59 5.08 -24.95 20.23
N CYS A 60 4.28 -24.39 19.33
CA CYS A 60 2.98 -24.93 18.94
C CYS A 60 3.11 -25.72 17.62
N VAL A 61 2.16 -26.63 17.37
CA VAL A 61 2.15 -27.44 16.15
C VAL A 61 1.65 -26.58 14.98
N GLN A 62 2.47 -26.42 13.93
CA GLN A 62 2.15 -25.65 12.73
C GLN A 62 1.95 -26.56 11.52
N ILE A 63 0.77 -26.49 10.91
CA ILE A 63 0.35 -27.32 9.78
C ILE A 63 -0.02 -26.44 8.59
N LEU A 64 0.59 -26.67 7.44
CA LEU A 64 0.31 -25.95 6.20
C LEU A 64 -0.64 -26.75 5.29
N LEU A 65 -1.84 -26.22 4.99
CA LEU A 65 -2.78 -26.84 4.06
C LEU A 65 -2.50 -26.38 2.63
N LEU A 66 -1.99 -27.26 1.77
CA LEU A 66 -1.74 -26.98 0.36
C LEU A 66 -2.74 -27.70 -0.55
N GLY A 67 -2.92 -27.18 -1.77
CA GLY A 67 -3.72 -27.82 -2.81
C GLY A 67 -4.31 -26.82 -3.79
N GLN A 68 -4.88 -27.28 -4.90
CA GLN A 68 -5.49 -26.44 -5.93
C GLN A 68 -6.72 -25.67 -5.41
N SER A 69 -7.26 -24.72 -6.19
CA SER A 69 -8.58 -24.15 -5.88
C SER A 69 -9.62 -25.27 -5.78
N GLU A 70 -10.60 -25.12 -4.90
CA GLU A 70 -11.68 -26.11 -4.66
C GLU A 70 -11.22 -27.51 -4.17
N SER A 71 -9.92 -27.71 -3.84
CA SER A 71 -9.36 -28.99 -3.39
C SER A 71 -9.78 -29.47 -1.99
N GLY A 72 -10.82 -28.89 -1.38
CA GLY A 72 -11.32 -29.27 -0.06
C GLY A 72 -10.51 -28.83 1.16
N LYS A 73 -9.47 -27.97 1.03
CA LYS A 73 -8.64 -27.49 2.17
C LYS A 73 -9.48 -27.00 3.35
N SER A 74 -10.33 -26.01 3.13
CA SER A 74 -11.15 -25.40 4.18
C SER A 74 -12.23 -26.37 4.72
N SER A 75 -12.55 -27.45 4.00
CA SER A 75 -13.36 -28.57 4.52
C SER A 75 -12.53 -29.52 5.39
N VAL A 76 -11.28 -29.81 5.03
CA VAL A 76 -10.34 -30.55 5.90
C VAL A 76 -10.07 -29.78 7.19
N LEU A 77 -9.89 -28.45 7.12
CA LEU A 77 -9.81 -27.57 8.29
C LEU A 77 -11.04 -27.72 9.21
N LYS A 78 -12.26 -27.67 8.67
CA LYS A 78 -13.49 -27.89 9.44
C LYS A 78 -13.52 -29.28 10.10
N ASN A 79 -13.04 -30.32 9.43
CA ASN A 79 -12.91 -31.66 10.03
C ASN A 79 -11.89 -31.68 11.20
N PHE A 80 -10.76 -30.98 11.07
CA PHE A 80 -9.81 -30.80 12.19
C PHE A 80 -10.47 -30.12 13.39
N GLN A 81 -11.20 -29.02 13.16
CA GLN A 81 -11.92 -28.32 14.23
C GLN A 81 -13.01 -29.20 14.85
N LEU A 82 -13.80 -29.93 14.06
CA LEU A 82 -14.87 -30.81 14.53
C LEU A 82 -14.33 -32.01 15.33
N ALA A 83 -13.20 -32.59 14.91
CA ALA A 83 -12.58 -33.73 15.59
C ALA A 83 -11.87 -33.32 16.90
N PHE A 84 -11.07 -32.24 16.86
CA PHE A 84 -10.17 -31.86 17.96
C PHE A 84 -10.67 -30.70 18.82
N ALA A 85 -11.43 -29.74 18.29
CA ALA A 85 -11.90 -28.53 19.00
C ALA A 85 -13.43 -28.28 18.89
N PRO A 86 -14.28 -29.25 19.27
CA PRO A 86 -15.72 -29.20 19.04
C PRO A 86 -16.47 -28.10 19.82
N LYS A 87 -16.02 -27.64 21.00
CA LYS A 87 -16.67 -26.50 21.67
C LYS A 87 -16.35 -25.19 20.93
N GLN A 88 -15.12 -25.04 20.43
CA GLN A 88 -14.78 -23.90 19.57
C GLN A 88 -15.62 -23.93 18.28
N PHE A 89 -15.75 -25.09 17.63
CA PHE A 89 -16.61 -25.29 16.45
C PHE A 89 -18.08 -24.95 16.73
N GLU A 90 -18.63 -25.41 17.87
CA GLU A 90 -19.99 -25.07 18.31
C GLU A 90 -20.18 -23.55 18.48
N SER A 91 -19.20 -22.86 19.08
CA SER A 91 -19.24 -21.39 19.24
C SER A 91 -19.28 -20.64 17.91
N GLU A 92 -18.79 -21.25 16.81
CA GLU A 92 -18.84 -20.66 15.48
C GLU A 92 -20.13 -21.00 14.70
N ARG A 93 -20.95 -21.96 15.16
CA ARG A 93 -22.20 -22.40 14.49
C ARG A 93 -23.13 -21.23 14.14
N VAL A 94 -23.18 -20.21 15.00
CA VAL A 94 -23.93 -18.96 14.80
C VAL A 94 -23.44 -18.15 13.59
N VAL A 95 -22.12 -18.05 13.41
CA VAL A 95 -21.49 -17.33 12.27
C VAL A 95 -21.76 -18.07 10.96
N TRP A 96 -21.70 -19.40 10.98
CA TRP A 96 -21.98 -20.23 9.80
C TRP A 96 -23.43 -20.15 9.32
N LYS A 97 -24.40 -19.72 10.14
CA LYS A 97 -25.80 -19.49 9.73
C LYS A 97 -25.86 -18.48 8.58
N THR A 98 -25.23 -17.33 8.74
CA THR A 98 -25.17 -16.27 7.72
C THR A 98 -24.50 -16.76 6.44
N ILE A 99 -23.45 -17.58 6.53
CA ILE A 99 -22.73 -18.11 5.38
C ILE A 99 -23.61 -19.08 4.56
N VAL A 100 -24.30 -20.02 5.23
CA VAL A 100 -25.24 -20.93 4.55
C VAL A 100 -26.37 -20.15 3.87
N GLN A 101 -26.88 -19.10 4.53
CA GLN A 101 -27.88 -18.20 3.97
C GLN A 101 -27.36 -17.41 2.76
N LEU A 102 -26.11 -16.94 2.77
CA LEU A 102 -25.48 -16.33 1.58
C LEU A 102 -25.28 -17.34 0.44
N ASN A 103 -24.92 -18.59 0.72
CA ASN A 103 -24.82 -19.64 -0.30
C ASN A 103 -26.18 -19.94 -0.96
N VAL A 104 -27.28 -19.89 -0.19
CA VAL A 104 -28.65 -19.92 -0.74
C VAL A 104 -28.89 -18.73 -1.67
N ILE A 105 -28.60 -17.51 -1.23
CA ILE A 105 -28.87 -16.29 -2.04
C ILE A 105 -28.07 -16.30 -3.34
N GLY A 106 -26.78 -16.66 -3.30
CA GLY A 106 -25.95 -16.83 -4.50
C GLY A 106 -26.48 -17.91 -5.46
N SER A 107 -27.05 -19.00 -4.92
CA SER A 107 -27.71 -20.03 -5.74
C SER A 107 -28.95 -19.49 -6.46
N LEU A 108 -29.77 -18.67 -5.79
CA LEU A 108 -30.96 -18.04 -6.39
C LEU A 108 -30.57 -17.03 -7.48
N LYS A 109 -29.56 -16.22 -7.20
CA LYS A 109 -28.99 -15.23 -8.12
C LYS A 109 -28.50 -15.88 -9.41
N LEU A 110 -27.78 -17.01 -9.32
CA LEU A 110 -27.32 -17.76 -10.49
C LEU A 110 -28.50 -18.30 -11.32
N ILE A 111 -29.57 -18.77 -10.68
CA ILE A 111 -30.79 -19.21 -11.39
C ILE A 111 -31.44 -18.03 -12.14
N LEU A 112 -31.60 -16.87 -11.47
CA LEU A 112 -32.17 -15.67 -12.08
C LEU A 112 -31.34 -15.14 -13.27
N ASP A 113 -30.01 -15.16 -13.15
CA ASP A 113 -29.05 -14.82 -14.22
C ASP A 113 -29.19 -15.73 -15.45
N VAL A 114 -29.30 -17.04 -15.23
CA VAL A 114 -29.43 -18.03 -16.31
C VAL A 114 -30.79 -17.92 -17.01
N LEU A 115 -31.86 -17.70 -16.25
CA LEU A 115 -33.20 -17.45 -16.78
C LEU A 115 -33.26 -16.16 -17.61
N GLN A 116 -32.66 -15.06 -17.14
CA GLN A 116 -32.60 -13.80 -17.89
C GLN A 116 -31.95 -13.99 -19.27
N ARG A 117 -30.78 -14.66 -19.33
CA ARG A 117 -30.07 -14.93 -20.60
C ARG A 117 -30.82 -15.87 -21.54
N GLU A 118 -31.75 -16.68 -21.03
CA GLU A 118 -32.65 -17.49 -21.86
C GLU A 118 -33.76 -16.62 -22.46
N TRP A 119 -34.33 -15.69 -21.69
CA TRP A 119 -35.39 -14.78 -22.16
C TRP A 119 -34.88 -13.74 -23.15
N GLU A 120 -33.72 -13.14 -22.91
CA GLU A 120 -33.02 -12.28 -23.88
C GLU A 120 -32.76 -13.00 -25.22
N SER A 121 -32.62 -14.34 -25.21
CA SER A 121 -32.47 -15.16 -26.41
C SER A 121 -33.79 -15.72 -27.00
N THR A 122 -34.93 -15.54 -26.35
CA THR A 122 -36.24 -16.09 -26.79
C THR A 122 -37.32 -15.05 -27.04
N ASP A 123 -37.18 -13.81 -26.56
CA ASP A 123 -38.05 -12.68 -26.96
C ASP A 123 -37.95 -12.38 -28.48
N ALA A 124 -36.93 -12.89 -29.18
CA ALA A 124 -36.83 -12.88 -30.64
C ALA A 124 -37.94 -13.68 -31.38
N GLU A 125 -38.59 -14.64 -30.71
CA GLU A 125 -39.71 -15.44 -31.28
C GLU A 125 -41.07 -15.16 -30.60
N GLY A 126 -41.12 -14.20 -29.67
CA GLY A 126 -42.35 -13.51 -29.28
C GLY A 126 -43.43 -14.31 -28.53
N LYS A 127 -43.11 -15.45 -27.89
CA LYS A 127 -44.10 -16.27 -27.16
C LYS A 127 -43.58 -16.89 -25.85
N SER A 128 -43.93 -16.31 -24.70
CA SER A 128 -44.07 -17.08 -23.45
C SER A 128 -44.96 -16.40 -22.39
N PRO A 129 -46.03 -17.06 -21.87
CA PRO A 129 -46.82 -16.55 -20.76
C PRO A 129 -46.10 -16.49 -19.40
N LEU A 130 -44.98 -17.22 -19.22
CA LEU A 130 -44.26 -17.34 -17.94
C LEU A 130 -43.69 -16.01 -17.40
N ASN A 131 -43.64 -14.97 -18.24
CA ASN A 131 -42.94 -13.71 -17.96
C ASN A 131 -43.61 -12.87 -16.84
N ARG A 132 -44.83 -13.18 -16.38
CA ARG A 132 -45.49 -12.44 -15.28
C ARG A 132 -45.12 -12.93 -13.88
N ASP A 133 -45.35 -14.21 -13.56
CA ASP A 133 -45.11 -14.72 -12.21
C ASP A 133 -43.62 -14.76 -11.85
N LEU A 134 -42.74 -15.02 -12.82
CA LEU A 134 -41.29 -14.96 -12.60
C LEU A 134 -40.76 -13.53 -12.45
N ARG A 135 -41.42 -12.50 -13.03
CA ARG A 135 -41.16 -11.10 -12.68
C ARG A 135 -41.59 -10.77 -11.26
N ARG A 136 -42.74 -11.30 -10.80
CA ARG A 136 -43.20 -11.14 -9.41
C ARG A 136 -42.18 -11.74 -8.43
N ILE A 137 -41.76 -12.98 -8.67
CA ILE A 137 -40.74 -13.68 -7.87
C ILE A 137 -39.42 -12.90 -7.89
N ARG A 138 -38.94 -12.44 -9.05
CA ARG A 138 -37.72 -11.62 -9.13
C ARG A 138 -37.79 -10.33 -8.30
N LEU A 139 -38.94 -9.65 -8.28
CA LEU A 139 -39.16 -8.48 -7.44
C LEU A 139 -39.20 -8.85 -5.95
N GLY A 140 -39.88 -9.93 -5.58
CA GLY A 140 -39.93 -10.45 -4.20
C GLY A 140 -38.57 -10.89 -3.66
N LEU A 141 -37.70 -11.46 -4.50
CA LEU A 141 -36.33 -11.85 -4.15
C LEU A 141 -35.31 -10.70 -4.18
N SER A 142 -35.67 -9.53 -4.73
CA SER A 142 -34.75 -8.38 -4.85
C SER A 142 -34.12 -7.92 -3.53
N PRO A 143 -34.81 -7.92 -2.36
CA PRO A 143 -34.19 -7.56 -1.09
C PRO A 143 -33.07 -8.51 -0.68
N LEU A 144 -33.14 -9.81 -1.01
CA LEU A 144 -32.08 -10.78 -0.70
C LEU A 144 -30.77 -10.44 -1.41
N LEU A 145 -30.86 -10.01 -2.67
CA LEU A 145 -29.69 -9.60 -3.46
C LEU A 145 -29.01 -8.35 -2.87
N PHE A 146 -29.80 -7.43 -2.29
CA PHE A 146 -29.25 -6.28 -1.57
C PHE A 146 -28.59 -6.67 -0.25
N ILE A 147 -29.15 -7.62 0.50
CA ILE A 147 -28.52 -8.16 1.72
C ILE A 147 -27.16 -8.81 1.40
N GLU A 148 -27.11 -9.61 0.34
CA GLU A 148 -25.87 -10.23 -0.14
C GLU A 148 -24.80 -9.17 -0.41
N GLN A 149 -25.12 -8.12 -1.17
CA GLN A 149 -24.19 -7.02 -1.46
C GLN A 149 -23.65 -6.34 -0.19
N ASN A 150 -24.52 -6.02 0.78
CA ASN A 150 -24.12 -5.35 2.02
C ASN A 150 -23.25 -6.25 2.92
N ILE A 151 -23.58 -7.54 3.06
CA ILE A 151 -22.77 -8.46 3.87
C ILE A 151 -21.44 -8.78 3.17
N MET A 152 -21.41 -8.89 1.84
CA MET A 152 -20.18 -9.08 1.07
C MET A 152 -19.24 -7.87 1.15
N GLN A 153 -19.77 -6.64 1.13
CA GLN A 153 -19.00 -5.43 1.42
C GLN A 153 -18.37 -5.46 2.83
N LEU A 154 -19.06 -6.02 3.82
CA LEU A 154 -18.58 -6.11 5.20
C LEU A 154 -17.48 -7.17 5.39
N ILE A 155 -17.62 -8.36 4.80
CA ILE A 155 -16.66 -9.48 5.00
C ILE A 155 -15.50 -9.51 4.00
N ALA A 156 -15.66 -8.86 2.84
CA ALA A 156 -14.66 -8.80 1.78
C ALA A 156 -14.72 -7.46 0.99
N PRO A 157 -14.51 -6.30 1.64
CA PRO A 157 -14.55 -5.00 0.97
C PRO A 157 -13.58 -4.94 -0.22
N GLY A 158 -14.03 -4.33 -1.33
CA GLY A 158 -13.27 -4.31 -2.59
C GLY A 158 -13.15 -5.68 -3.27
N ASN A 159 -14.23 -6.47 -3.31
CA ASN A 159 -14.36 -7.64 -4.18
C ASN A 159 -15.61 -7.52 -5.05
N HIS A 160 -15.41 -7.26 -6.34
CA HIS A 160 -16.46 -6.99 -7.32
C HIS A 160 -17.00 -8.29 -7.98
N ASN A 161 -16.34 -9.44 -7.76
CA ASN A 161 -16.74 -10.70 -8.35
C ASN A 161 -17.85 -11.38 -7.53
N HIS A 162 -19.10 -10.93 -7.72
CA HIS A 162 -20.26 -11.29 -6.91
C HIS A 162 -20.85 -12.71 -7.16
N ARG A 163 -20.03 -13.72 -7.48
CA ARG A 163 -20.45 -15.13 -7.68
C ARG A 163 -20.10 -16.07 -6.53
N ASP A 164 -19.04 -15.78 -5.80
CA ASP A 164 -18.55 -16.59 -4.67
C ASP A 164 -18.62 -15.80 -3.37
N VAL A 165 -19.00 -16.46 -2.27
CA VAL A 165 -18.80 -15.91 -0.91
C VAL A 165 -17.31 -16.00 -0.59
N CYS A 166 -16.67 -14.86 -0.39
CA CYS A 166 -15.23 -14.74 -0.17
C CYS A 166 -14.91 -14.16 1.21
N VAL A 167 -13.75 -14.51 1.77
CA VAL A 167 -13.19 -13.84 2.96
C VAL A 167 -11.73 -13.46 2.72
N ARG A 168 -11.32 -12.32 3.29
CA ARG A 168 -9.91 -11.87 3.32
C ARG A 168 -9.28 -12.23 4.68
N PRO A 169 -7.97 -12.48 4.78
CA PRO A 169 -7.34 -12.87 6.02
C PRO A 169 -7.17 -11.64 6.92
N GLY A 170 -7.23 -11.83 8.23
CA GLY A 170 -7.19 -10.72 9.19
C GLY A 170 -8.43 -9.82 9.19
N SER A 171 -9.41 -10.02 8.29
CA SER A 171 -10.66 -9.24 8.21
C SER A 171 -11.55 -9.33 9.46
N ASN A 172 -11.25 -10.24 10.38
CA ASN A 172 -12.03 -10.54 11.58
C ASN A 172 -13.52 -10.81 11.30
N TRP A 173 -13.83 -11.33 10.10
CA TRP A 173 -15.18 -11.52 9.58
C TRP A 173 -16.09 -12.32 10.52
N LYS A 174 -15.54 -13.33 11.23
CA LYS A 174 -16.26 -14.10 12.25
C LYS A 174 -16.73 -13.23 13.41
N ALA A 175 -15.92 -12.30 13.91
CA ALA A 175 -16.30 -11.38 14.97
C ALA A 175 -17.30 -10.32 14.49
N LEU A 176 -17.15 -9.80 13.25
CA LEU A 176 -18.11 -8.87 12.66
C LEU A 176 -19.50 -9.49 12.51
N LEU A 177 -19.58 -10.74 12.03
CA LEU A 177 -20.83 -11.47 11.93
C LEU A 177 -21.38 -11.85 13.32
N ARG A 178 -20.53 -12.30 14.25
CA ARG A 178 -20.94 -12.60 15.64
C ARG A 178 -21.54 -11.37 16.32
N ALA A 179 -20.90 -10.21 16.22
CA ALA A 179 -21.38 -8.96 16.80
C ALA A 179 -22.72 -8.47 16.21
N ARG A 180 -23.06 -8.87 14.97
CA ARG A 180 -24.39 -8.59 14.37
C ARG A 180 -25.50 -9.49 14.94
N VAL A 181 -25.18 -10.72 15.37
CA VAL A 181 -26.16 -11.69 15.87
C VAL A 181 -26.29 -11.68 17.41
N GLU A 182 -25.20 -11.43 18.14
CA GLU A 182 -25.16 -11.40 19.60
C GLU A 182 -25.48 -10.00 20.20
N ALA A 183 -25.94 -9.05 19.38
CA ALA A 183 -26.30 -7.71 19.83
C ALA A 183 -27.53 -7.75 20.78
N PRO A 184 -27.42 -7.30 22.05
CA PRO A 184 -28.52 -7.36 23.00
C PRO A 184 -29.66 -6.39 22.64
N PRO A 185 -30.90 -6.66 23.07
CA PRO A 185 -32.02 -5.73 22.91
C PRO A 185 -31.76 -4.40 23.65
N ASP A 186 -32.01 -3.27 22.97
CA ASP A 186 -31.74 -1.91 23.47
C ASP A 186 -32.85 -1.42 24.43
N ASP A 187 -32.78 -1.79 25.71
CA ASP A 187 -33.68 -1.29 26.77
C ASP A 187 -33.26 0.07 27.39
N ASP A 188 -32.04 0.58 27.16
CA ASP A 188 -31.63 1.92 27.66
C ASP A 188 -31.98 3.05 26.67
N PRO A 189 -32.98 3.91 26.97
CA PRO A 189 -33.33 5.03 26.10
C PRO A 189 -32.21 6.07 25.95
N ARG A 190 -31.18 6.10 26.81
CA ARG A 190 -30.07 7.05 26.69
C ARG A 190 -29.07 6.70 25.59
N ARG A 191 -28.93 5.43 25.20
CA ARG A 191 -28.07 5.03 24.05
C ARG A 191 -28.62 5.49 22.69
N LYS A 192 -29.95 5.63 22.55
CA LYS A 192 -30.64 6.03 21.29
C LYS A 192 -30.21 7.38 20.70
N ARG A 193 -29.44 8.20 21.43
CA ARG A 193 -28.91 9.51 20.98
C ARG A 193 -27.43 9.53 20.60
N ARG A 194 -26.68 8.43 20.77
CA ARG A 194 -25.24 8.35 20.42
C ARG A 194 -24.87 7.28 19.38
N SER A 195 -25.80 6.38 19.04
CA SER A 195 -25.67 5.51 17.86
C SER A 195 -26.87 5.74 16.95
N GLN A 196 -26.70 6.61 15.96
CA GLN A 196 -27.65 6.81 14.86
C GLN A 196 -26.90 6.73 13.53
N ASN A 197 -26.55 5.50 13.14
CA ASN A 197 -26.24 5.17 11.76
C ASN A 197 -27.25 4.09 11.33
N PRO A 198 -28.44 4.46 10.80
CA PRO A 198 -29.61 3.59 10.72
C PRO A 198 -29.37 2.27 9.97
N LEU A 199 -28.54 2.32 8.92
CA LEU A 199 -28.22 1.18 8.04
C LEU A 199 -27.69 -0.06 8.78
N ASN A 200 -27.06 0.08 9.95
CA ASN A 200 -26.47 -1.07 10.64
C ASN A 200 -27.49 -2.04 11.25
N LYS A 201 -28.71 -1.60 11.59
CA LYS A 201 -29.71 -2.45 12.26
C LYS A 201 -30.76 -3.03 11.31
N GLU A 202 -30.81 -2.57 10.07
CA GLU A 202 -31.77 -3.07 9.09
C GLU A 202 -31.26 -4.34 8.38
N ILE A 203 -32.21 -5.24 8.14
CA ILE A 203 -32.14 -6.49 7.36
C ILE A 203 -31.12 -7.56 7.84
N ASP A 204 -31.59 -8.46 8.70
CA ASP A 204 -31.01 -9.80 8.89
C ASP A 204 -31.50 -10.74 7.77
N PRO A 205 -30.61 -11.48 7.06
CA PRO A 205 -31.00 -12.42 6.00
C PRO A 205 -32.01 -13.47 6.46
N THR A 206 -32.01 -13.89 7.73
CA THR A 206 -32.97 -14.87 8.27
C THR A 206 -34.41 -14.39 8.11
N SER A 207 -34.68 -13.12 8.44
CA SER A 207 -36.04 -12.56 8.37
C SER A 207 -36.59 -12.50 6.94
N VAL A 208 -35.74 -12.14 5.97
CA VAL A 208 -36.14 -12.02 4.55
C VAL A 208 -36.17 -13.37 3.86
N LEU A 209 -35.27 -14.31 4.17
CA LEU A 209 -35.36 -15.68 3.67
C LEU A 209 -36.63 -16.38 4.17
N ALA A 210 -37.04 -16.14 5.41
CA ALA A 210 -38.31 -16.64 5.93
C ALA A 210 -39.53 -16.06 5.18
N ALA A 211 -39.53 -14.76 4.90
CA ALA A 211 -40.59 -14.10 4.12
C ALA A 211 -40.62 -14.55 2.64
N SER A 212 -39.46 -14.82 2.05
CA SER A 212 -39.32 -15.24 0.64
C SER A 212 -39.39 -16.77 0.43
N LYS A 213 -39.56 -17.56 1.50
CA LYS A 213 -39.45 -19.03 1.47
C LYS A 213 -40.30 -19.68 0.38
N ASP A 214 -41.55 -19.25 0.24
CA ASP A 214 -42.51 -19.89 -0.66
C ASP A 214 -42.25 -19.53 -2.13
N ASP A 215 -41.88 -18.27 -2.43
CA ASP A 215 -41.42 -17.86 -3.77
C ASP A 215 -40.13 -18.60 -4.18
N ILE A 216 -39.23 -18.89 -3.24
CA ILE A 216 -38.04 -19.72 -3.49
C ILE A 216 -38.43 -21.18 -3.79
N LEU A 217 -39.34 -21.76 -3.01
CA LEU A 217 -39.83 -23.13 -3.21
C LEU A 217 -40.55 -23.28 -4.56
N VAL A 218 -41.33 -22.29 -4.98
CA VAL A 218 -41.94 -22.24 -6.31
C VAL A 218 -40.87 -22.16 -7.41
N LEU A 219 -39.90 -21.23 -7.28
CA LEU A 219 -38.82 -21.07 -8.26
C LEU A 219 -37.96 -22.32 -8.43
N TRP A 220 -37.65 -23.03 -7.34
CA TRP A 220 -36.78 -24.21 -7.38
C TRP A 220 -37.48 -25.50 -7.83
N ASN A 221 -38.82 -25.57 -7.73
CA ASN A 221 -39.59 -26.73 -8.17
C ASN A 221 -40.27 -26.56 -9.53
N ASP A 222 -40.23 -25.37 -10.15
CA ASP A 222 -40.77 -25.15 -11.49
C ASP A 222 -40.03 -25.99 -12.56
N LEU A 223 -40.78 -26.82 -13.29
CA LEU A 223 -40.26 -27.76 -14.27
C LEU A 223 -39.57 -27.07 -15.47
N ASN A 224 -39.97 -25.84 -15.80
CA ASN A 224 -39.39 -25.06 -16.89
C ASN A 224 -38.06 -24.47 -16.45
N VAL A 225 -37.95 -23.96 -15.22
CA VAL A 225 -36.67 -23.53 -14.62
C VAL A 225 -35.68 -24.68 -14.60
N ARG A 226 -36.10 -25.87 -14.17
CA ARG A 226 -35.28 -27.09 -14.24
C ARG A 226 -34.87 -27.45 -15.67
N ALA A 227 -35.77 -27.31 -16.64
CA ALA A 227 -35.49 -27.58 -18.05
C ALA A 227 -34.48 -26.58 -18.65
N VAL A 228 -34.57 -25.28 -18.33
CA VAL A 228 -33.64 -24.25 -18.79
C VAL A 228 -32.25 -24.44 -18.19
N LEU A 229 -32.15 -24.70 -16.89
CA LEU A 229 -30.89 -25.02 -16.22
C LEU A 229 -30.21 -26.22 -16.90
N LYS A 230 -30.96 -27.31 -17.14
CA LYS A 230 -30.47 -28.50 -17.86
C LYS A 230 -30.06 -28.19 -19.30
N LYS A 231 -30.83 -27.39 -20.04
CA LYS A 231 -30.52 -26.95 -21.42
C LYS A 231 -29.21 -26.16 -21.48
N ARG A 232 -28.95 -25.30 -20.48
CA ARG A 232 -27.72 -24.50 -20.34
C ARG A 232 -26.56 -25.26 -19.69
N GLY A 233 -26.71 -26.55 -19.39
CA GLY A 233 -25.67 -27.40 -18.77
C GLY A 233 -25.43 -27.12 -17.28
N VAL A 234 -26.27 -26.30 -16.64
CA VAL A 234 -26.13 -25.89 -15.24
C VAL A 234 -26.76 -26.96 -14.34
N ARG A 235 -25.92 -27.71 -13.62
CA ARG A 235 -26.34 -28.65 -12.57
C ARG A 235 -26.11 -28.01 -11.21
N MET A 236 -27.18 -27.48 -10.60
CA MET A 236 -27.07 -26.74 -9.32
C MET A 236 -26.70 -27.68 -8.17
N GLU A 237 -27.20 -28.91 -8.18
CA GLU A 237 -26.95 -29.94 -7.17
C GLU A 237 -25.48 -30.37 -7.09
N ASP A 238 -24.71 -30.22 -8.18
CA ASP A 238 -23.27 -30.50 -8.23
C ASP A 238 -22.42 -29.35 -7.63
N MET A 239 -23.02 -28.18 -7.32
CA MET A 239 -22.27 -27.01 -6.88
C MET A 239 -22.00 -27.05 -5.37
N PRO A 240 -20.75 -26.88 -4.90
CA PRO A 240 -20.47 -26.82 -3.48
C PRO A 240 -21.08 -25.55 -2.87
N GLY A 241 -21.69 -25.67 -1.70
CA GLY A 241 -22.59 -24.65 -1.14
C GLY A 241 -24.05 -24.74 -1.64
N PHE A 242 -24.43 -25.77 -2.41
CA PHE A 242 -25.83 -25.97 -2.79
C PHE A 242 -26.71 -26.38 -1.60
N PHE A 243 -27.80 -25.65 -1.40
CA PHE A 243 -28.72 -25.81 -0.26
C PHE A 243 -30.23 -25.73 -0.63
N LEU A 244 -30.61 -25.58 -1.90
CA LEU A 244 -32.03 -25.33 -2.24
C LEU A 244 -32.97 -26.51 -1.97
N ASN A 245 -32.44 -27.75 -1.89
CA ASN A 245 -33.23 -28.92 -1.44
C ASN A 245 -33.51 -28.89 0.08
N ASP A 246 -32.68 -28.17 0.86
CA ASP A 246 -32.81 -28.01 2.32
C ASP A 246 -33.56 -26.72 2.71
N ILE A 247 -34.05 -25.94 1.71
CA ILE A 247 -34.52 -24.56 1.93
C ILE A 247 -35.68 -24.46 2.93
N GLU A 248 -36.56 -25.45 2.98
CA GLU A 248 -37.73 -25.43 3.88
C GLU A 248 -37.32 -25.29 5.36
N ARG A 249 -36.16 -25.87 5.71
CA ARG A 249 -35.50 -25.84 7.02
C ARG A 249 -34.59 -24.62 7.17
N ILE A 250 -33.80 -24.29 6.15
CA ILE A 250 -32.79 -23.21 6.18
C ILE A 250 -33.42 -21.81 6.20
N ALA A 251 -34.58 -21.63 5.56
CA ALA A 251 -35.36 -20.40 5.61
C ALA A 251 -36.21 -20.25 6.90
N GLY A 252 -36.15 -21.20 7.84
CA GLY A 252 -36.84 -21.07 9.12
C GLY A 252 -36.22 -19.96 9.99
N THR A 253 -37.04 -19.17 10.69
CA THR A 253 -36.56 -18.16 11.65
C THR A 253 -35.62 -18.77 12.69
N ASN A 254 -36.04 -19.93 13.21
CA ASN A 254 -35.34 -20.72 14.23
C ASN A 254 -34.28 -21.65 13.61
N TYR A 255 -33.86 -21.42 12.36
CA TYR A 255 -32.80 -22.21 11.73
C TYR A 255 -31.48 -22.08 12.50
N THR A 256 -30.90 -23.23 12.82
CA THR A 256 -29.54 -23.40 13.34
C THR A 256 -28.83 -24.40 12.42
N PRO A 257 -27.64 -24.09 11.87
CA PRO A 257 -26.90 -25.01 11.02
C PRO A 257 -26.57 -26.32 11.72
N THR A 258 -26.78 -27.44 11.02
CA THR A 258 -26.21 -28.73 11.41
C THR A 258 -24.73 -28.80 11.03
N ASP A 259 -24.02 -29.79 11.56
CA ASP A 259 -22.61 -30.02 11.21
C ASP A 259 -22.47 -30.25 9.69
N SER A 260 -23.40 -30.99 9.08
CA SER A 260 -23.44 -31.20 7.63
C SER A 260 -23.61 -29.88 6.85
N ASP A 261 -24.42 -28.95 7.34
CA ASP A 261 -24.56 -27.63 6.70
C ASP A 261 -23.26 -26.83 6.79
N ILE A 262 -22.58 -26.84 7.94
CA ILE A 262 -21.26 -26.20 8.11
C ILE A 262 -20.24 -26.83 7.16
N MET A 263 -20.20 -28.16 7.05
CA MET A 263 -19.27 -28.87 6.15
C MET A 263 -19.53 -28.55 4.67
N ARG A 264 -20.81 -28.46 4.26
CA ARG A 264 -21.24 -28.12 2.90
C ARG A 264 -21.08 -26.64 2.54
N ALA A 265 -21.03 -25.73 3.53
CA ALA A 265 -20.98 -24.29 3.30
C ALA A 265 -19.70 -23.85 2.56
N ARG A 266 -19.87 -23.15 1.42
CA ARG A 266 -18.79 -22.67 0.55
C ARG A 266 -18.35 -21.26 0.96
N ILE A 267 -17.08 -21.13 1.30
CA ILE A 267 -16.35 -19.86 1.35
C ILE A 267 -15.07 -20.03 0.52
N ARG A 268 -14.68 -18.99 -0.22
CA ARG A 268 -13.41 -18.90 -0.96
C ARG A 268 -12.41 -18.04 -0.18
N THR A 269 -11.39 -18.68 0.40
CA THR A 269 -10.26 -18.01 1.07
C THR A 269 -9.47 -17.18 0.04
N LEU A 270 -9.27 -15.89 0.30
CA LEU A 270 -8.50 -14.97 -0.55
C LEU A 270 -7.18 -14.55 0.13
N GLY A 271 -6.09 -15.28 -0.08
CA GLY A 271 -4.81 -15.05 0.59
C GLY A 271 -4.44 -16.23 1.48
N VAL A 272 -3.95 -15.96 2.69
CA VAL A 272 -3.52 -16.98 3.65
C VAL A 272 -4.11 -16.66 5.03
N GLU A 273 -4.93 -17.57 5.56
CA GLU A 273 -5.59 -17.43 6.87
C GLU A 273 -4.98 -18.42 7.86
N GLU A 274 -4.50 -17.92 9.02
CA GLU A 274 -4.03 -18.76 10.13
C GLU A 274 -5.19 -19.07 11.08
N HIS A 275 -5.42 -20.36 11.34
CA HIS A 275 -6.46 -20.84 12.25
C HIS A 275 -5.84 -21.44 13.50
N TYR A 276 -6.12 -20.84 14.65
CA TYR A 276 -5.69 -21.32 15.96
C TYR A 276 -6.82 -22.07 16.68
N PHE A 277 -6.49 -23.22 17.27
CA PHE A 277 -7.35 -23.92 18.22
C PHE A 277 -6.54 -24.75 19.22
N ILE A 278 -7.17 -25.10 20.34
CA ILE A 278 -6.63 -25.98 21.37
C ILE A 278 -7.28 -27.36 21.22
N ILE A 279 -6.51 -28.44 21.36
CA ILE A 279 -7.07 -29.79 21.33
C ILE A 279 -7.89 -30.04 22.61
N GLU A 280 -9.19 -30.24 22.45
CA GLU A 280 -10.16 -30.55 23.51
C GLU A 280 -10.41 -32.06 23.67
N LYS A 281 -10.07 -32.88 22.66
CA LYS A 281 -10.30 -34.33 22.61
C LYS A 281 -9.10 -35.06 22.00
N GLY A 282 -8.67 -36.15 22.65
CA GLY A 282 -7.52 -36.99 22.24
C GLY A 282 -6.80 -37.54 23.47
N LEU A 283 -5.55 -37.98 23.31
CA LEU A 283 -4.61 -38.03 24.45
C LEU A 283 -3.83 -36.70 24.60
N ASP A 284 -3.87 -35.86 23.57
CA ASP A 284 -3.04 -34.64 23.43
C ASP A 284 -3.83 -33.38 23.86
N VAL A 285 -4.70 -33.54 24.86
CA VAL A 285 -5.63 -32.48 25.30
C VAL A 285 -4.85 -31.33 25.94
N GLY A 286 -5.10 -30.12 25.47
CA GLY A 286 -4.37 -28.91 25.87
C GLY A 286 -3.23 -28.51 24.93
N SER A 287 -2.86 -29.34 23.94
CA SER A 287 -1.90 -28.93 22.90
C SER A 287 -2.48 -27.83 22.00
N GLU A 288 -1.61 -26.88 21.63
CA GLU A 288 -1.96 -25.73 20.79
C GLU A 288 -1.55 -25.95 19.34
N VAL A 289 -2.50 -25.74 18.42
CA VAL A 289 -2.35 -26.02 16.99
C VAL A 289 -2.66 -24.77 16.16
N TYR A 290 -1.77 -24.47 15.21
CA TYR A 290 -1.95 -23.49 14.16
C TYR A 290 -2.07 -24.22 12.82
N ILE A 291 -3.16 -23.99 12.09
CA ILE A 291 -3.36 -24.51 10.73
C ILE A 291 -3.48 -23.34 9.76
N THR A 292 -2.60 -23.29 8.77
CA THR A 292 -2.52 -22.23 7.77
C THR A 292 -3.20 -22.67 6.47
N ASP A 293 -4.36 -22.09 6.16
CA ASP A 293 -5.09 -22.33 4.89
C ASP A 293 -4.63 -21.29 3.84
N VAL A 294 -3.91 -21.75 2.81
CA VAL A 294 -3.48 -20.90 1.70
C VAL A 294 -4.42 -21.04 0.50
N GLY A 295 -4.87 -19.92 -0.06
CA GLY A 295 -5.80 -19.93 -1.20
C GLY A 295 -5.21 -20.59 -2.46
N GLY A 296 -6.02 -21.42 -3.12
CA GLY A 296 -5.55 -22.42 -4.10
C GLY A 296 -5.40 -21.97 -5.57
N SER A 297 -5.76 -20.74 -5.92
CA SER A 297 -5.66 -20.21 -7.30
C SER A 297 -4.21 -20.03 -7.74
N ARG A 298 -3.90 -20.07 -9.04
CA ARG A 298 -2.54 -19.80 -9.54
C ARG A 298 -2.02 -18.44 -9.06
N SER A 299 -2.88 -17.43 -9.12
CA SER A 299 -2.66 -16.05 -8.67
C SER A 299 -2.29 -15.87 -7.19
N GLN A 300 -2.50 -16.88 -6.34
CA GLN A 300 -2.23 -16.80 -4.90
C GLN A 300 -0.99 -17.59 -4.48
N ARG A 301 -0.41 -18.44 -5.35
CA ARG A 301 0.77 -19.27 -5.03
C ARG A 301 2.02 -18.47 -4.61
N PRO A 302 2.32 -17.28 -5.15
CA PRO A 302 3.43 -16.46 -4.65
C PRO A 302 3.27 -16.06 -3.16
N LYS A 303 2.03 -15.97 -2.67
CA LYS A 303 1.72 -15.63 -1.27
C LYS A 303 1.97 -16.80 -0.30
N TRP A 304 2.22 -18.02 -0.81
CA TRP A 304 2.48 -19.18 0.03
C TRP A 304 3.90 -19.17 0.63
N ILE A 305 4.86 -18.52 -0.04
CA ILE A 305 6.31 -18.62 0.26
C ILE A 305 6.66 -18.33 1.73
N PRO A 306 6.17 -17.23 2.38
CA PRO A 306 6.51 -16.93 3.78
C PRO A 306 5.99 -17.96 4.79
N TYR A 307 5.05 -18.82 4.39
CA TYR A 307 4.40 -19.81 5.26
C TYR A 307 5.00 -21.22 5.10
N PHE A 308 6.19 -21.33 4.49
CA PHE A 308 7.00 -22.57 4.51
C PHE A 308 8.10 -22.53 5.58
N GLU A 309 8.34 -21.40 6.23
CA GLU A 309 9.27 -21.28 7.37
C GLU A 309 8.64 -21.88 8.64
N ASP A 310 9.45 -22.55 9.48
CA ASP A 310 9.07 -23.18 10.77
C ASP A 310 7.89 -24.19 10.78
N VAL A 311 7.36 -24.61 9.62
CA VAL A 311 6.25 -25.58 9.53
C VAL A 311 6.70 -27.03 9.77
N GLN A 312 6.10 -27.72 10.75
CA GLN A 312 6.41 -29.13 11.04
C GLN A 312 5.69 -30.14 10.13
N THR A 313 4.55 -29.80 9.51
CA THR A 313 3.83 -30.71 8.59
C THR A 313 3.08 -29.97 7.46
N ILE A 314 3.19 -30.50 6.24
CA ILE A 314 2.47 -30.03 5.06
C ILE A 314 1.41 -31.07 4.67
N LEU A 315 0.15 -30.67 4.62
CA LEU A 315 -0.96 -31.50 4.12
C LEU A 315 -1.34 -31.06 2.71
N PHE A 316 -0.91 -31.82 1.70
CA PHE A 316 -1.19 -31.53 0.29
C PHE A 316 -2.44 -32.26 -0.20
N LEU A 317 -3.48 -31.52 -0.58
CA LEU A 317 -4.76 -32.05 -1.03
C LEU A 317 -4.87 -32.05 -2.56
N ALA A 318 -4.79 -33.27 -3.12
CA ALA A 318 -5.04 -33.56 -4.52
C ALA A 318 -6.42 -34.22 -4.69
N PRO A 319 -7.38 -33.58 -5.39
CA PRO A 319 -8.67 -34.20 -5.72
C PRO A 319 -8.53 -35.16 -6.94
N LEU A 320 -9.54 -36.01 -7.26
CA LEU A 320 -9.33 -37.23 -8.11
C LEU A 320 -10.18 -37.45 -9.39
N ALA A 321 -11.25 -36.71 -9.70
CA ALA A 321 -11.97 -36.84 -10.99
C ALA A 321 -11.38 -35.97 -12.10
N PHE A 322 -11.18 -36.54 -13.29
CA PHE A 322 -10.22 -36.07 -14.30
C PHE A 322 -10.87 -35.28 -15.46
N ASN A 323 -12.05 -34.67 -15.29
CA ASN A 323 -12.95 -34.37 -16.43
C ASN A 323 -13.65 -32.99 -16.47
N GLN A 324 -13.25 -32.03 -15.66
CA GLN A 324 -13.69 -30.61 -15.73
C GLN A 324 -12.45 -29.74 -15.96
N ALA A 325 -12.52 -28.56 -16.60
CA ALA A 325 -11.36 -27.67 -16.78
C ALA A 325 -11.19 -26.65 -15.62
N LEU A 326 -10.02 -25.98 -15.55
CA LEU A 326 -9.82 -24.81 -14.68
C LEU A 326 -10.55 -23.60 -15.28
N GLU A 327 -11.26 -22.88 -14.42
CA GLU A 327 -11.79 -21.52 -14.67
C GLU A 327 -10.70 -20.51 -15.09
N GLU A 328 -9.43 -20.80 -14.77
CA GLU A 328 -8.24 -19.99 -15.12
C GLU A 328 -7.54 -20.49 -16.41
N ASP A 329 -7.89 -21.67 -16.93
CA ASP A 329 -7.15 -22.37 -17.99
C ASP A 329 -7.97 -23.56 -18.56
N SER A 330 -8.48 -23.43 -19.79
CA SER A 330 -9.37 -24.43 -20.39
C SER A 330 -8.70 -25.79 -20.69
N GLU A 331 -7.37 -25.91 -20.60
CA GLU A 331 -6.65 -27.16 -20.92
C GLU A 331 -6.33 -28.04 -19.70
N ILE A 332 -6.49 -27.54 -18.48
CA ILE A 332 -6.01 -28.21 -17.24
C ILE A 332 -7.18 -28.60 -16.35
N ASN A 333 -7.22 -29.85 -15.86
CA ASN A 333 -8.45 -30.38 -15.25
C ASN A 333 -8.63 -30.20 -13.73
N ARG A 334 -9.84 -29.78 -13.31
CA ARG A 334 -10.43 -29.79 -11.95
C ARG A 334 -11.08 -31.13 -11.60
N LEU A 335 -11.14 -31.39 -10.29
CA LEU A 335 -11.46 -32.67 -9.63
C LEU A 335 -12.19 -32.32 -8.27
N LYS A 336 -13.08 -33.09 -7.60
CA LYS A 336 -13.30 -34.56 -7.46
C LYS A 336 -14.76 -35.06 -7.61
N ASP A 337 -15.63 -35.01 -6.59
CA ASP A 337 -16.71 -36.00 -6.28
C ASP A 337 -17.70 -36.46 -7.37
N VAL A 338 -17.71 -35.84 -8.54
CA VAL A 338 -18.41 -36.32 -9.75
C VAL A 338 -17.93 -37.71 -10.21
N LEU A 339 -16.80 -38.26 -9.75
CA LEU A 339 -16.16 -39.49 -10.28
C LEU A 339 -17.12 -40.63 -10.66
N SER A 340 -18.01 -41.06 -9.76
CA SER A 340 -18.98 -42.14 -10.05
C SER A 340 -19.96 -41.74 -11.16
N ALA A 341 -20.45 -40.49 -11.15
CA ALA A 341 -21.33 -39.93 -12.18
C ALA A 341 -20.60 -39.62 -13.51
N THR A 342 -19.30 -39.32 -13.47
CA THR A 342 -18.40 -39.14 -14.62
C THR A 342 -18.21 -40.46 -15.36
N LEU A 343 -17.93 -41.54 -14.63
CA LEU A 343 -17.79 -42.88 -15.22
C LEU A 343 -19.15 -43.37 -15.74
N ALA A 344 -20.24 -43.15 -14.99
CA ALA A 344 -21.61 -43.49 -15.41
C ALA A 344 -22.12 -42.66 -16.61
N SER A 345 -21.63 -41.43 -16.81
CA SER A 345 -21.91 -40.61 -18.01
C SER A 345 -21.00 -40.95 -19.21
N GLY A 346 -20.24 -42.05 -19.14
CA GLY A 346 -19.48 -42.61 -20.25
C GLY A 346 -18.11 -41.98 -20.50
N VAL A 347 -17.62 -41.13 -19.59
CA VAL A 347 -16.29 -40.51 -19.72
C VAL A 347 -15.20 -41.56 -19.46
N LYS A 348 -14.36 -41.80 -20.48
CA LYS A 348 -13.29 -42.82 -20.43
C LYS A 348 -11.98 -42.26 -19.86
N VAL A 349 -11.45 -42.87 -18.80
CA VAL A 349 -10.20 -42.45 -18.13
C VAL A 349 -9.01 -42.42 -19.10
N LYS A 350 -8.89 -43.42 -19.98
CA LYS A 350 -7.85 -43.53 -21.04
C LYS A 350 -7.70 -42.25 -21.88
N ARG A 351 -8.78 -41.47 -22.07
CA ARG A 351 -8.77 -40.21 -22.85
C ARG A 351 -7.95 -39.10 -22.19
N PHE A 352 -7.86 -39.11 -20.86
CA PHE A 352 -7.19 -38.06 -20.06
C PHE A 352 -5.91 -38.57 -19.38
N VAL A 353 -5.82 -39.89 -19.14
CA VAL A 353 -4.63 -40.57 -18.64
C VAL A 353 -4.27 -41.69 -19.62
N PRO A 354 -3.47 -41.42 -20.68
CA PRO A 354 -3.15 -42.43 -21.68
C PRO A 354 -2.42 -43.67 -21.13
N SER A 355 -1.66 -43.52 -20.03
CA SER A 355 -1.01 -44.65 -19.35
C SER A 355 -2.01 -45.64 -18.72
N TYR A 356 -3.27 -45.22 -18.49
CA TYR A 356 -4.34 -46.09 -17.96
C TYR A 356 -4.65 -47.29 -18.85
N GLY A 357 -4.25 -47.24 -20.13
CA GLY A 357 -4.39 -48.35 -21.06
C GLY A 357 -5.86 -48.76 -21.22
N ASP A 358 -6.11 -50.07 -21.17
CA ASP A 358 -7.45 -50.66 -21.33
C ASP A 358 -8.00 -51.23 -20.02
N LEU A 359 -7.63 -50.63 -18.88
CA LEU A 359 -8.18 -50.96 -17.57
C LEU A 359 -9.69 -50.62 -17.45
N PRO A 360 -10.46 -51.32 -16.61
CA PRO A 360 -11.91 -51.13 -16.51
C PRO A 360 -12.29 -49.72 -16.04
N ASN A 361 -13.26 -49.11 -16.71
CA ASN A 361 -13.68 -47.72 -16.48
C ASN A 361 -14.64 -47.58 -15.28
N GLU A 362 -14.24 -48.15 -14.14
CA GLU A 362 -15.03 -48.28 -12.91
C GLU A 362 -14.32 -47.59 -11.72
N VAL A 363 -15.07 -47.23 -10.68
CA VAL A 363 -14.52 -46.41 -9.57
C VAL A 363 -13.31 -47.06 -8.91
N ALA A 364 -13.39 -48.34 -8.52
CA ALA A 364 -12.33 -49.00 -7.76
C ALA A 364 -11.04 -49.27 -8.57
N PRO A 365 -11.08 -49.71 -9.84
CA PRO A 365 -9.90 -49.75 -10.72
C PRO A 365 -9.30 -48.38 -11.05
N VAL A 366 -10.06 -47.28 -10.91
CA VAL A 366 -9.57 -45.92 -11.16
C VAL A 366 -8.92 -45.31 -9.92
N THR A 367 -9.52 -45.43 -8.73
CA THR A 367 -8.90 -44.89 -7.49
C THR A 367 -7.64 -45.66 -7.10
N LYS A 368 -7.64 -46.98 -7.27
CA LYS A 368 -6.49 -47.86 -6.94
C LYS A 368 -5.40 -47.89 -8.02
N TYR A 369 -5.43 -46.99 -9.01
CA TYR A 369 -4.47 -46.99 -10.10
C TYR A 369 -3.09 -46.50 -9.64
N PRO A 370 -2.03 -47.35 -9.62
CA PRO A 370 -0.78 -47.06 -8.91
C PRO A 370 -0.08 -45.77 -9.35
N ASP A 371 -0.15 -45.50 -10.66
CA ASP A 371 0.40 -44.35 -11.37
C ASP A 371 0.10 -43.00 -10.68
N PHE A 372 -1.06 -42.80 -10.04
CA PHE A 372 -1.35 -41.54 -9.35
C PHE A 372 -0.45 -41.37 -8.11
N CYS A 373 -0.45 -42.37 -7.21
CA CYS A 373 0.39 -42.39 -6.02
C CYS A 373 1.88 -42.39 -6.39
N ASP A 374 2.25 -43.18 -7.40
CA ASP A 374 3.65 -43.36 -7.78
C ASP A 374 4.20 -42.20 -8.60
N LYS A 375 3.39 -41.43 -9.35
CA LYS A 375 3.82 -40.13 -9.90
C LYS A 375 4.14 -39.14 -8.77
N PHE A 376 3.26 -38.97 -7.78
CA PHE A 376 3.55 -38.09 -6.63
C PHE A 376 4.78 -38.58 -5.84
N ARG A 377 4.92 -39.89 -5.59
CA ARG A 377 6.08 -40.50 -4.93
C ARG A 377 7.38 -40.33 -5.74
N THR A 378 7.32 -40.41 -7.08
CA THR A 378 8.45 -40.14 -7.98
C THR A 378 8.82 -38.66 -7.99
N TYR A 379 7.86 -37.73 -8.05
CA TYR A 379 8.16 -36.30 -7.92
C TYR A 379 8.77 -35.98 -6.55
N HIS A 380 8.22 -36.52 -5.46
CA HIS A 380 8.79 -36.36 -4.12
C HIS A 380 10.24 -36.87 -4.05
N ARG A 381 10.52 -38.06 -4.62
CA ARG A 381 11.89 -38.63 -4.68
C ARG A 381 12.85 -37.79 -5.54
N LYS A 382 12.37 -37.15 -6.60
CA LYS A 382 13.20 -36.33 -7.53
C LYS A 382 13.42 -34.89 -7.05
N LEU A 383 12.47 -34.32 -6.31
CA LEU A 383 12.42 -32.89 -6.00
C LEU A 383 12.62 -32.57 -4.51
N SER A 384 12.62 -33.57 -3.61
CA SER A 384 12.97 -33.36 -2.21
C SER A 384 14.49 -33.44 -2.04
N PRO A 385 15.20 -32.35 -1.66
CA PRO A 385 16.67 -32.37 -1.51
C PRO A 385 17.15 -33.20 -0.31
N LEU A 386 16.24 -33.48 0.64
CA LEU A 386 16.46 -34.39 1.77
C LEU A 386 15.42 -35.53 1.73
N PRO A 387 15.78 -36.75 2.18
CA PRO A 387 14.84 -37.86 2.30
C PRO A 387 13.82 -37.57 3.42
N ARG A 388 12.57 -37.31 3.03
CA ARG A 388 11.43 -37.07 3.94
C ARG A 388 10.39 -38.20 3.83
N PRO A 389 9.63 -38.49 4.89
CA PRO A 389 8.52 -39.45 4.81
C PRO A 389 7.43 -38.90 3.86
N PHE A 390 6.95 -39.76 2.96
CA PHE A 390 5.83 -39.46 2.06
C PHE A 390 4.67 -40.41 2.35
N MET A 391 3.60 -39.87 2.94
CA MET A 391 2.36 -40.59 3.24
C MET A 391 1.27 -40.20 2.22
N PHE A 392 0.36 -41.13 1.97
CA PHE A 392 -0.77 -40.94 1.07
C PHE A 392 -1.99 -41.66 1.64
N HIS A 393 -3.15 -41.01 1.59
CA HIS A 393 -4.42 -41.56 2.05
C HIS A 393 -5.56 -41.14 1.11
N GLU A 394 -6.49 -42.05 0.83
CA GLU A 394 -7.74 -41.70 0.15
C GLU A 394 -8.72 -41.05 1.15
N THR A 395 -9.18 -39.83 0.88
CA THR A 395 -10.06 -39.05 1.78
C THR A 395 -11.36 -38.62 1.10
N SER A 396 -12.38 -38.35 1.91
CA SER A 396 -13.54 -37.54 1.56
C SER A 396 -13.64 -36.41 2.57
N ALA A 397 -13.51 -35.16 2.12
CA ALA A 397 -13.53 -34.00 3.02
C ALA A 397 -14.95 -33.60 3.50
N ILE A 398 -15.99 -34.23 2.94
CA ILE A 398 -17.39 -34.05 3.33
C ILE A 398 -17.93 -35.18 4.23
N ASP A 399 -17.27 -36.36 4.21
CA ASP A 399 -17.58 -37.44 5.14
C ASP A 399 -16.81 -37.24 6.45
N THR A 400 -17.49 -36.62 7.41
CA THR A 400 -16.93 -36.36 8.74
C THR A 400 -16.57 -37.64 9.51
N SER A 401 -17.21 -38.78 9.22
CA SER A 401 -16.94 -40.05 9.90
C SER A 401 -15.65 -40.68 9.37
N SER A 402 -15.51 -40.80 8.05
CA SER A 402 -14.27 -41.28 7.43
C SER A 402 -13.10 -40.34 7.71
N MET A 403 -13.32 -39.02 7.67
CA MET A 403 -12.24 -38.05 7.93
C MET A 403 -11.83 -38.03 9.41
N ALA A 404 -12.78 -38.12 10.36
CA ALA A 404 -12.45 -38.24 11.78
C ALA A 404 -11.69 -39.55 12.08
N ALA A 405 -12.10 -40.68 11.49
CA ALA A 405 -11.39 -41.95 11.64
C ALA A 405 -9.94 -41.89 11.11
N LEU A 406 -9.68 -41.07 10.09
CA LEU A 406 -8.34 -40.85 9.54
C LEU A 406 -7.51 -39.87 10.39
N LEU A 407 -8.11 -38.77 10.88
CA LEU A 407 -7.41 -37.79 11.73
C LEU A 407 -7.10 -38.31 13.13
N LEU A 408 -8.00 -39.10 13.72
CA LEU A 408 -7.81 -39.77 15.00
C LEU A 408 -7.05 -41.10 14.86
N GLY A 409 -6.87 -41.57 13.63
CA GLY A 409 -6.18 -42.81 13.28
C GLY A 409 -4.70 -42.77 13.65
N GLU A 410 -4.23 -43.87 14.25
CA GLU A 410 -2.93 -43.99 14.91
C GLU A 410 -1.75 -43.55 14.02
N THR A 411 -1.73 -43.95 12.74
CA THR A 411 -0.63 -43.62 11.81
C THR A 411 -0.52 -42.13 11.44
N VAL A 412 -1.64 -41.45 11.18
CA VAL A 412 -1.64 -40.02 10.83
C VAL A 412 -1.30 -39.20 12.07
N ARG A 413 -1.98 -39.49 13.18
CA ARG A 413 -1.78 -38.79 14.46
C ARG A 413 -0.38 -38.99 15.02
N GLU A 414 0.15 -40.22 15.00
CA GLU A 414 1.52 -40.48 15.45
C GLU A 414 2.55 -39.76 14.58
N THR A 415 2.35 -39.64 13.27
CA THR A 415 3.33 -38.95 12.41
C THR A 415 3.32 -37.43 12.64
N ILE A 416 2.14 -36.82 12.76
CA ILE A 416 2.03 -35.38 13.10
C ILE A 416 2.69 -35.09 14.45
N LEU A 417 2.57 -35.98 15.44
CA LEU A 417 3.13 -35.79 16.79
C LEU A 417 4.62 -36.15 16.90
N ARG A 418 5.10 -37.23 16.25
CA ARG A 418 6.52 -37.62 16.27
C ARG A 418 7.43 -36.55 15.63
N LEU A 419 6.94 -35.87 14.59
CA LEU A 419 7.66 -34.76 13.95
C LEU A 419 7.81 -33.54 14.87
N VAL A 420 6.90 -33.35 15.84
CA VAL A 420 7.02 -32.31 16.87
C VAL A 420 8.07 -32.71 17.90
N THR A 421 8.00 -33.93 18.46
CA THR A 421 8.96 -34.37 19.49
C THR A 421 10.40 -34.47 18.99
N GLN A 422 10.62 -34.90 17.74
CA GLN A 422 11.97 -34.97 17.16
C GLN A 422 12.64 -33.60 17.00
N HIS A 423 11.87 -32.51 17.00
CA HIS A 423 12.41 -31.16 16.86
C HIS A 423 12.92 -30.56 18.18
N ASP A 424 12.42 -31.05 19.32
CA ASP A 424 12.94 -30.73 20.67
C ASP A 424 14.21 -31.55 21.00
N ASP A 425 14.25 -32.85 20.63
CA ASP A 425 15.42 -33.71 20.89
C ASP A 425 16.71 -33.15 20.26
N VAL A 426 16.63 -32.65 19.02
CA VAL A 426 17.75 -32.04 18.28
C VAL A 426 18.31 -30.77 18.96
N LEU A 427 17.54 -30.13 19.84
CA LEU A 427 18.02 -29.00 20.66
C LEU A 427 18.57 -29.44 22.03
N SER A 428 18.55 -30.74 22.35
CA SER A 428 19.05 -31.30 23.61
C SER A 428 20.29 -32.19 23.47
N THR A 429 20.53 -32.80 22.30
CA THR A 429 21.61 -33.77 22.09
C THR A 429 22.69 -33.30 21.11
N ASP A 430 23.65 -32.49 21.58
CA ASP A 430 25.04 -32.67 21.10
C ASP A 430 26.11 -32.16 22.10
N ALA A 431 26.40 -32.96 23.13
CA ALA A 431 27.48 -32.69 24.08
C ALA A 431 28.09 -33.92 24.78
N THR A 432 27.92 -35.15 24.27
CA THR A 432 28.79 -36.31 24.60
C THR A 432 28.55 -37.53 23.71
N SER A 433 29.20 -37.58 22.55
CA SER A 433 29.28 -38.78 21.70
C SER A 433 30.70 -39.36 21.67
N THR A 434 31.27 -39.66 22.85
CA THR A 434 32.56 -40.38 22.93
C THR A 434 32.41 -41.82 22.46
N LEU A 435 33.31 -42.22 21.57
CA LEU A 435 33.39 -43.55 20.93
C LEU A 435 33.19 -44.71 21.92
N LYS A 436 32.13 -45.52 21.72
CA LYS A 436 32.04 -46.86 22.31
C LYS A 436 32.68 -47.88 21.37
N VAL A 437 33.85 -48.37 21.78
CA VAL A 437 34.45 -49.59 21.20
C VAL A 437 33.71 -50.81 21.75
N GLU A 438 33.44 -51.80 20.89
CA GLU A 438 32.78 -53.04 21.28
C GLU A 438 33.64 -53.87 22.25
N ARG A 439 33.03 -54.39 23.33
CA ARG A 439 33.45 -55.62 24.00
C ARG A 439 32.23 -56.40 24.51
N SER A 440 32.32 -57.72 24.39
CA SER A 440 31.31 -58.71 24.75
C SER A 440 31.09 -58.81 26.28
N PRO A 441 29.98 -59.43 26.75
CA PRO A 441 29.53 -59.30 28.14
C PRO A 441 30.17 -60.35 29.07
N ASP A 442 30.18 -60.07 30.39
CA ASP A 442 29.88 -61.12 31.37
C ASP A 442 29.53 -60.64 32.81
N HIS A 443 28.65 -61.42 33.44
CA HIS A 443 28.46 -61.70 34.88
C HIS A 443 28.29 -60.59 35.97
N HIS A 444 27.11 -60.67 36.61
CA HIS A 444 26.71 -60.37 38.01
C HIS A 444 26.43 -58.92 38.54
N PRO A 445 25.40 -58.77 39.42
CA PRO A 445 25.04 -57.54 40.18
C PRO A 445 25.63 -57.62 41.64
N PRO A 446 25.18 -56.88 42.71
CA PRO A 446 24.05 -55.95 42.87
C PRO A 446 24.29 -54.69 43.80
N ILE A 447 23.19 -53.98 44.16
CA ILE A 447 23.04 -52.98 45.26
C ILE A 447 23.77 -51.63 44.95
N VAL A 448 23.22 -50.41 45.18
CA VAL A 448 22.94 -49.74 46.47
C VAL A 448 21.92 -48.60 46.35
N LYS A 449 21.15 -48.43 47.44
CA LYS A 449 20.40 -47.27 47.95
C LYS A 449 20.65 -45.90 47.27
N GLY A 450 19.57 -45.17 46.99
CA GLY A 450 19.64 -43.72 46.70
C GLY A 450 19.69 -42.85 47.95
N THR A 451 20.15 -41.60 47.78
CA THR A 451 20.07 -40.50 48.75
C THR A 451 19.83 -39.19 47.99
N VAL A 452 18.86 -38.40 48.45
CA VAL A 452 18.64 -37.00 48.01
C VAL A 452 19.43 -36.07 48.93
N ILE A 453 19.96 -34.93 48.43
CA ILE A 453 19.94 -33.59 49.09
C ILE A 453 20.87 -32.56 48.37
N SER A 454 20.22 -31.60 47.72
CA SER A 454 20.45 -30.13 47.71
C SER A 454 21.80 -29.45 47.39
N ARG A 455 21.65 -28.28 46.72
CA ARG A 455 22.45 -27.03 46.85
C ARG A 455 23.92 -27.06 46.40
N GLY A 456 24.19 -26.38 45.28
CA GLY A 456 25.55 -26.06 44.82
C GLY A 456 26.18 -24.85 45.53
N ILE A 457 27.33 -24.40 45.02
CA ILE A 457 28.05 -23.17 45.42
C ILE A 457 28.85 -22.64 44.22
N GLY A 458 29.19 -21.35 44.24
CA GLY A 458 29.76 -20.63 43.09
C GLY A 458 31.14 -21.08 42.61
N ILE A 459 31.42 -20.81 41.34
CA ILE A 459 32.69 -21.11 40.66
C ILE A 459 33.73 -20.04 41.00
N LYS A 460 34.90 -20.46 41.52
CA LYS A 460 36.12 -19.64 41.53
C LYS A 460 36.78 -19.70 40.15
N LEU A 461 37.19 -18.54 39.61
CA LEU A 461 38.05 -18.46 38.44
C LEU A 461 39.54 -18.56 38.84
N PRO A 462 40.32 -19.50 38.29
CA PRO A 462 41.78 -19.42 38.21
C PRO A 462 42.22 -18.73 36.92
N SER A 463 43.45 -18.20 36.91
CA SER A 463 43.95 -17.34 35.83
C SER A 463 44.87 -18.06 34.83
N ARG A 464 44.94 -17.51 33.61
CA ARG A 464 45.99 -17.68 32.58
C ARG A 464 46.27 -19.10 32.06
N VAL A 465 45.81 -19.33 30.83
CA VAL A 465 46.64 -19.97 29.78
C VAL A 465 46.74 -18.99 28.61
N ARG A 466 47.94 -18.77 28.07
CA ARG A 466 48.13 -18.17 26.73
C ARG A 466 48.36 -19.32 25.76
N LEU A 467 47.56 -19.39 24.71
CA LEU A 467 47.85 -20.16 23.50
C LEU A 467 47.66 -19.25 22.29
N SER A 468 48.47 -19.47 21.27
CA SER A 468 48.64 -18.60 20.10
C SER A 468 48.13 -19.28 18.83
N HIS A 469 47.50 -18.50 17.94
CA HIS A 469 47.20 -18.84 16.54
C HIS A 469 46.43 -20.16 16.34
N ILE A 470 45.10 -20.08 16.40
CA ILE A 470 44.18 -20.91 15.63
C ILE A 470 43.18 -19.96 14.99
N ASP A 471 42.94 -20.10 13.69
CA ASP A 471 42.07 -19.20 12.92
C ASP A 471 40.58 -19.33 13.32
N PRO A 472 39.80 -18.25 13.26
CA PRO A 472 38.40 -18.27 13.66
C PRO A 472 37.52 -19.02 12.65
N PHE A 473 36.84 -20.07 13.12
CA PHE A 473 35.67 -20.63 12.43
C PHE A 473 34.57 -19.55 12.29
N PRO A 474 33.74 -19.60 11.23
CA PRO A 474 32.76 -18.56 10.93
C PRO A 474 31.77 -18.35 12.07
N SER A 475 31.40 -17.09 12.27
CA SER A 475 30.48 -16.65 13.31
C SER A 475 29.07 -17.22 13.12
N ARG A 476 28.34 -17.36 14.25
CA ARG A 476 26.88 -17.58 14.24
C ARG A 476 26.19 -16.51 13.39
N PRO A 477 25.10 -16.83 12.68
CA PRO A 477 24.29 -15.81 12.02
C PRO A 477 23.77 -14.83 13.08
N SER A 478 24.14 -13.56 12.95
CA SER A 478 23.58 -12.46 13.71
C SER A 478 22.15 -12.17 13.25
N MET A 479 21.33 -11.57 14.12
CA MET A 479 20.12 -10.91 13.66
C MET A 479 20.53 -9.78 12.71
N ILE A 480 20.05 -9.84 11.46
CA ILE A 480 20.40 -8.86 10.43
C ILE A 480 19.79 -7.52 10.79
N SER A 481 20.63 -6.59 11.27
CA SER A 481 20.25 -5.20 11.51
C SER A 481 20.12 -4.50 10.15
N THR A 482 18.89 -4.39 9.63
CA THR A 482 18.65 -3.88 8.28
C THR A 482 18.84 -2.37 8.23
N LYS A 483 19.94 -1.92 7.60
CA LYS A 483 20.24 -0.50 7.39
C LYS A 483 19.20 0.13 6.45
N THR A 484 18.86 1.39 6.67
CA THR A 484 17.66 2.03 6.10
C THR A 484 17.99 3.28 5.31
N VAL A 485 17.59 3.34 4.04
CA VAL A 485 17.49 4.58 3.26
C VAL A 485 16.03 5.01 3.24
N VAL A 486 15.76 6.28 3.56
CA VAL A 486 14.44 6.89 3.39
C VAL A 486 14.43 7.81 2.17
N VAL A 487 13.34 7.79 1.42
CA VAL A 487 13.01 8.82 0.43
C VAL A 487 11.69 9.46 0.84
N LEU A 488 11.65 10.78 1.00
CA LEU A 488 10.44 11.53 1.34
C LEU A 488 9.88 12.22 0.10
N GLY A 489 8.60 11.97 -0.19
CA GLY A 489 7.94 12.44 -1.40
C GLY A 489 8.03 11.40 -2.52
N ALA A 490 6.87 11.05 -3.07
CA ALA A 490 6.70 10.09 -4.16
C ALA A 490 6.26 10.81 -5.46
N ALA A 491 6.68 12.05 -5.66
CA ALA A 491 6.55 12.80 -6.91
C ALA A 491 7.92 13.04 -7.59
N TYR A 492 7.91 13.05 -8.93
CA TYR A 492 9.04 13.34 -9.84
C TYR A 492 10.40 12.72 -9.42
N GLY A 493 11.24 13.45 -8.70
CA GLY A 493 12.58 13.01 -8.28
C GLY A 493 12.60 11.89 -7.26
N GLY A 494 11.66 11.88 -6.30
CA GLY A 494 11.61 10.87 -5.24
C GLY A 494 11.40 9.44 -5.74
N PRO A 495 10.40 9.17 -6.61
CA PRO A 495 10.22 7.88 -7.27
C PRO A 495 11.47 7.43 -8.04
N ARG A 496 12.12 8.33 -8.77
CA ARG A 496 13.32 8.00 -9.55
C ARG A 496 14.49 7.63 -8.64
N ALA A 497 14.70 8.39 -7.57
CA ALA A 497 15.69 8.07 -6.54
C ALA A 497 15.38 6.71 -5.89
N ALA A 498 14.12 6.45 -5.54
CA ALA A 498 13.69 5.18 -4.94
C ALA A 498 13.88 3.97 -5.87
N GLN A 499 13.69 4.12 -7.18
CA GLN A 499 13.97 3.09 -8.19
C GLN A 499 15.47 2.76 -8.27
N ILE A 500 16.32 3.78 -8.36
CA ILE A 500 17.79 3.62 -8.43
C ILE A 500 18.32 2.99 -7.13
N LEU A 501 17.85 3.46 -5.98
CA LEU A 501 18.17 2.85 -4.68
C LEU A 501 17.70 1.38 -4.61
N ALA A 502 16.46 1.09 -5.01
CA ALA A 502 15.91 -0.26 -4.94
C ALA A 502 16.70 -1.29 -5.77
N ALA A 503 17.26 -0.85 -6.91
CA ALA A 503 18.13 -1.66 -7.77
C ALA A 503 19.61 -1.68 -7.35
N GLY A 504 20.07 -0.72 -6.53
CA GLY A 504 21.50 -0.49 -6.28
C GLY A 504 21.99 -0.65 -4.84
N VAL A 505 21.12 -0.74 -3.82
CA VAL A 505 21.57 -0.97 -2.43
C VAL A 505 21.91 -2.45 -2.15
N PRO A 506 22.95 -2.76 -1.33
CA PRO A 506 23.35 -4.14 -1.05
C PRO A 506 22.32 -4.98 -0.28
N GLN A 507 22.46 -6.30 -0.35
CA GLN A 507 21.67 -7.26 0.41
C GLN A 507 21.80 -6.99 1.92
N GLY A 508 20.70 -6.63 2.58
CA GLY A 508 20.65 -6.19 3.98
C GLY A 508 20.22 -4.73 4.17
N TRP A 509 20.23 -3.93 3.11
CA TRP A 509 19.63 -2.59 3.10
C TRP A 509 18.15 -2.62 2.72
N ARG A 510 17.40 -1.65 3.25
CA ARG A 510 15.99 -1.40 2.89
C ARG A 510 15.77 0.03 2.41
N VAL A 511 14.92 0.19 1.40
CA VAL A 511 14.44 1.50 0.91
C VAL A 511 13.01 1.73 1.41
N LEU A 512 12.78 2.83 2.11
CA LEU A 512 11.46 3.28 2.57
C LEU A 512 11.06 4.56 1.82
N LEU A 513 10.13 4.44 0.87
CA LEU A 513 9.55 5.59 0.18
C LEU A 513 8.30 6.06 0.93
N ILE A 514 8.31 7.27 1.47
CA ILE A 514 7.27 7.80 2.35
C ILE A 514 6.62 9.04 1.72
N ASP A 515 5.31 9.02 1.55
CA ASP A 515 4.51 10.17 1.11
C ASP A 515 3.14 10.11 1.79
N ARG A 516 2.53 11.27 2.08
CA ARG A 516 1.14 11.33 2.56
C ARG A 516 0.12 10.89 1.50
N ASN A 517 0.48 11.08 0.23
CA ASN A 517 -0.37 10.79 -0.93
C ASN A 517 -0.25 9.31 -1.34
N SER A 518 -1.37 8.69 -1.71
CA SER A 518 -1.42 7.37 -2.36
C SER A 518 -1.02 7.41 -3.85
N LEU A 519 -0.64 8.59 -4.36
CA LEU A 519 -0.60 8.95 -5.78
C LEU A 519 0.73 9.56 -6.24
N VAL A 520 0.91 9.66 -7.56
CA VAL A 520 1.79 10.63 -8.23
C VAL A 520 0.95 11.66 -8.98
N LYS A 521 1.39 12.93 -8.99
CA LYS A 521 0.88 13.99 -9.88
C LYS A 521 1.59 13.92 -11.23
N THR A 522 0.86 14.04 -12.33
CA THR A 522 1.45 13.88 -13.67
C THR A 522 2.09 15.18 -14.21
N ILE A 523 3.37 15.10 -14.60
CA ILE A 523 4.01 15.96 -15.61
C ILE A 523 4.33 15.05 -16.78
N LEU A 524 3.97 15.45 -17.99
CA LEU A 524 4.26 14.71 -19.21
C LEU A 524 5.67 14.99 -19.71
N ARG A 525 6.56 14.01 -19.55
CA ARG A 525 7.83 13.93 -20.27
C ARG A 525 7.55 13.38 -21.67
N GLN A 526 7.43 14.26 -22.67
CA GLN A 526 7.29 13.84 -24.06
C GLN A 526 8.69 13.62 -24.67
N LYS A 527 9.02 12.34 -24.92
CA LYS A 527 10.16 11.99 -25.77
C LYS A 527 9.80 12.26 -27.24
N ASN A 528 10.63 13.04 -27.92
CA ASN A 528 10.51 13.30 -29.35
C ASN A 528 11.27 12.24 -30.17
N ASP A 529 10.93 12.07 -31.46
CA ASP A 529 11.73 11.27 -32.41
C ASP A 529 13.16 11.84 -32.61
N THR A 530 13.39 13.07 -32.15
CA THR A 530 14.69 13.73 -32.05
C THR A 530 15.05 14.00 -30.58
N ASP A 531 15.25 12.92 -29.81
CA ASP A 531 15.82 12.72 -28.44
C ASP A 531 15.60 13.74 -27.27
N ASN A 532 15.11 14.95 -27.50
CA ASN A 532 14.97 15.98 -26.48
C ASN A 532 13.65 15.78 -25.70
N ASP A 533 13.78 15.34 -24.44
CA ASP A 533 12.66 15.20 -23.50
C ASP A 533 12.18 16.56 -22.99
N THR A 534 10.89 16.87 -23.16
CA THR A 534 10.28 18.11 -22.64
C THR A 534 9.11 17.82 -21.69
N ASP A 535 9.02 18.61 -20.62
CA ASP A 535 7.99 18.49 -19.56
C ASP A 535 6.78 19.40 -19.84
N VAL A 536 5.57 18.87 -19.63
CA VAL A 536 4.32 19.65 -19.54
C VAL A 536 3.55 19.32 -18.25
N TYR A 537 3.13 20.33 -17.49
CA TYR A 537 2.30 20.13 -16.30
C TYR A 537 0.84 19.90 -16.70
N ILE A 538 0.24 18.79 -16.27
CA ILE A 538 -1.12 18.40 -16.70
C ILE A 538 -2.23 19.03 -15.87
N LEU A 539 -1.97 19.34 -14.60
CA LEU A 539 -3.03 19.75 -13.67
C LEU A 539 -3.78 21.04 -14.07
N PRO A 540 -3.19 22.04 -14.76
CA PRO A 540 -3.93 23.19 -15.29
C PRO A 540 -4.95 22.77 -16.36
N ARG A 541 -4.53 21.96 -17.33
CA ARG A 541 -5.40 21.42 -18.39
C ARG A 541 -6.60 20.69 -17.79
N LEU A 542 -6.36 19.80 -16.83
CA LEU A 542 -7.40 18.93 -16.24
C LEU A 542 -8.25 19.60 -15.16
N ALA A 543 -7.84 20.77 -14.67
CA ALA A 543 -8.67 21.64 -13.81
C ALA A 543 -9.66 22.50 -14.62
N VAL A 544 -9.64 22.38 -15.96
CA VAL A 544 -10.47 23.15 -16.90
C VAL A 544 -11.22 22.21 -17.85
N LEU A 545 -10.52 21.24 -18.46
CA LEU A 545 -11.07 20.26 -19.39
C LEU A 545 -11.65 19.04 -18.63
N PRO A 546 -12.96 18.78 -18.72
CA PRO A 546 -13.60 17.63 -18.07
C PRO A 546 -13.35 16.30 -18.79
N GLY A 547 -13.60 15.19 -18.09
CA GLY A 547 -13.56 13.81 -18.60
C GLY A 547 -12.21 13.10 -18.38
N HIS A 548 -11.13 13.85 -18.21
CA HIS A 548 -9.75 13.32 -18.18
C HIS A 548 -9.09 13.38 -16.78
N GLU A 549 -9.82 13.76 -15.72
CA GLU A 549 -9.25 13.99 -14.37
C GLU A 549 -8.55 12.75 -13.80
N HIS A 550 -9.12 11.58 -14.07
CA HIS A 550 -8.61 10.28 -13.63
C HIS A 550 -7.21 9.98 -14.18
N LYS A 551 -6.79 10.65 -15.27
CA LYS A 551 -5.47 10.52 -15.88
C LYS A 551 -4.38 11.31 -15.15
N ALA A 552 -4.74 12.33 -14.37
CA ALA A 552 -3.81 13.18 -13.62
C ALA A 552 -3.07 12.43 -12.49
N PHE A 553 -3.72 11.41 -11.93
CA PHE A 553 -3.37 10.78 -10.65
C PHE A 553 -3.03 9.30 -10.82
N ILE A 554 -1.74 9.00 -10.79
CA ILE A 554 -1.20 7.66 -11.03
C ILE A 554 -1.11 6.90 -9.70
N VAL A 555 -1.58 5.66 -9.65
CA VAL A 555 -1.47 4.82 -8.45
C VAL A 555 -0.10 4.16 -8.43
N ASN A 556 0.76 4.55 -7.50
CA ASN A 556 2.11 4.02 -7.33
C ASN A 556 2.09 2.67 -6.57
N SER A 557 1.49 1.67 -7.23
CA SER A 557 1.36 0.27 -6.81
C SER A 557 2.66 -0.52 -7.03
N ASN A 558 3.41 -0.23 -8.10
CA ASN A 558 4.67 -0.88 -8.46
C ASN A 558 5.79 0.15 -8.73
N ILE A 559 5.95 1.10 -7.80
CA ILE A 559 6.83 2.27 -7.98
C ILE A 559 8.33 1.96 -8.10
N PHE A 560 8.80 0.84 -7.55
CA PHE A 560 10.21 0.47 -7.55
C PHE A 560 10.71 -0.10 -8.90
N LEU A 561 9.80 -0.53 -9.78
CA LEU A 561 10.09 -1.10 -11.11
C LEU A 561 11.03 -2.32 -11.16
N THR A 562 11.40 -2.92 -10.01
CA THR A 562 12.20 -4.15 -9.96
C THR A 562 11.33 -5.39 -10.18
N PRO A 563 11.81 -6.43 -10.90
CA PRO A 563 11.05 -7.67 -11.12
C PRO A 563 10.66 -8.37 -9.81
N GLU A 564 11.57 -8.31 -8.83
CA GLU A 564 11.33 -8.64 -7.43
C GLU A 564 11.89 -7.48 -6.60
N PRO A 565 11.07 -6.58 -6.01
CA PRO A 565 11.55 -5.73 -4.93
C PRO A 565 11.94 -6.65 -3.75
N PRO A 566 13.17 -6.56 -3.21
CA PRO A 566 13.56 -7.28 -2.01
C PRO A 566 12.50 -7.12 -0.92
N LEU A 567 12.26 -8.20 -0.15
CA LEU A 567 11.21 -8.26 0.88
C LEU A 567 11.31 -7.17 1.97
N LEU A 568 12.37 -6.36 1.96
CA LEU A 568 12.62 -5.23 2.85
C LEU A 568 12.13 -3.87 2.31
N HIS A 569 12.06 -3.65 0.99
CA HIS A 569 11.72 -2.35 0.41
C HIS A 569 10.21 -2.07 0.53
N ARG A 570 9.83 -0.86 0.95
CA ARG A 570 8.42 -0.51 1.20
C ARG A 570 8.08 0.90 0.77
N ARG A 571 6.81 1.07 0.37
CA ARG A 571 6.14 2.37 0.30
C ARG A 571 5.26 2.52 1.53
N LEU A 572 5.36 3.66 2.21
CA LEU A 572 4.54 4.00 3.40
C LEU A 572 3.66 5.21 3.07
N GLN A 573 2.33 5.07 3.23
CA GLN A 573 1.43 6.22 3.10
C GLN A 573 1.25 6.93 4.45
N ALA A 574 2.08 7.94 4.72
CA ALA A 574 2.05 8.74 5.95
C ALA A 574 2.63 10.15 5.73
N THR A 575 2.07 11.14 6.42
CA THR A 575 2.72 12.44 6.64
C THR A 575 3.88 12.29 7.61
N VAL A 576 5.02 12.93 7.32
CA VAL A 576 6.13 13.14 8.27
C VAL A 576 5.82 14.37 9.11
N THR A 577 5.90 14.24 10.44
CA THR A 577 5.54 15.30 11.39
C THR A 577 6.74 15.99 12.03
N SER A 578 7.92 15.33 12.05
CA SER A 578 9.20 15.95 12.44
C SER A 578 10.38 15.18 11.85
N ILE A 579 11.52 15.86 11.69
CA ILE A 579 12.80 15.27 11.27
C ILE A 579 13.87 15.61 12.33
N SER A 580 14.73 14.65 12.61
CA SER A 580 15.94 14.75 13.42
C SER A 580 17.13 14.23 12.61
N GLN A 581 18.36 14.38 13.11
CA GLN A 581 19.56 14.08 12.32
C GLN A 581 19.60 12.65 11.76
N ASN A 582 19.10 11.64 12.48
CA ASN A 582 19.10 10.22 12.07
C ASN A 582 17.75 9.52 12.24
N SER A 583 16.67 10.28 12.42
CA SER A 583 15.31 9.75 12.59
C SER A 583 14.25 10.75 12.15
N LEU A 584 13.05 10.26 11.90
CA LEU A 584 11.88 11.06 11.56
C LEU A 584 10.64 10.48 12.24
N THR A 585 9.61 11.29 12.43
CA THR A 585 8.34 10.87 13.03
C THR A 585 7.24 10.83 11.97
N LEU A 586 6.47 9.75 11.95
CA LEU A 586 5.34 9.55 11.07
C LEU A 586 4.02 9.78 11.81
N SER A 587 3.00 10.21 11.06
CA SER A 587 1.60 10.32 11.50
C SER A 587 0.91 8.99 11.89
N LYS A 588 1.60 7.85 11.76
CA LYS A 588 1.20 6.51 12.26
C LYS A 588 2.37 5.52 12.16
N ALA A 589 2.34 4.48 13.00
CA ALA A 589 3.22 3.31 12.90
C ALA A 589 2.81 2.36 11.76
N PHE A 590 3.71 1.43 11.40
CA PHE A 590 3.47 0.33 10.45
C PHE A 590 4.05 -1.01 10.97
N PRO A 591 3.48 -1.63 12.02
CA PRO A 591 3.97 -2.89 12.59
C PRO A 591 4.11 -4.02 11.55
N GLU A 592 3.21 -4.07 10.57
CA GLU A 592 3.18 -5.00 9.43
C GLU A 592 4.39 -4.85 8.47
N HIS A 593 5.21 -3.82 8.66
CA HIS A 593 6.44 -3.56 7.91
C HIS A 593 7.69 -3.49 8.81
N GLY A 594 7.59 -3.99 10.05
CA GLY A 594 8.69 -3.95 11.01
C GLY A 594 8.99 -2.54 11.53
N LEU A 595 7.97 -1.69 11.58
CA LEU A 595 8.03 -0.32 12.12
C LEU A 595 6.95 -0.18 13.21
N PRO A 596 7.16 -0.77 14.41
CA PRO A 596 6.15 -0.83 15.46
C PRO A 596 5.83 0.53 16.11
N THR A 597 6.66 1.54 15.86
CA THR A 597 6.55 2.90 16.37
C THR A 597 6.40 3.90 15.23
N GLU A 598 5.90 5.11 15.55
CA GLU A 598 5.84 6.25 14.63
C GLU A 598 7.22 6.79 14.23
N THR A 599 8.24 6.61 15.08
CA THR A 599 9.61 7.03 14.79
C THR A 599 10.33 6.00 13.92
N VAL A 600 10.85 6.44 12.76
CA VAL A 600 11.70 5.66 11.86
C VAL A 600 13.12 6.18 11.92
N THR A 601 14.09 5.32 12.25
CA THR A 601 15.52 5.62 12.15
C THR A 601 16.04 5.38 10.73
N PHE A 602 16.99 6.20 10.28
CA PHE A 602 17.59 6.09 8.95
C PHE A 602 19.11 6.26 8.97
N ASN A 603 19.76 5.61 8.02
CA ASN A 603 21.18 5.77 7.71
C ASN A 603 21.40 6.84 6.63
N TYR A 604 20.47 6.94 5.66
CA TYR A 604 20.45 7.97 4.62
C TYR A 604 19.02 8.48 4.38
N LEU A 605 18.88 9.75 4.00
CA LEU A 605 17.62 10.42 3.74
C LEU A 605 17.70 11.21 2.42
N ILE A 606 16.75 11.03 1.52
CA ILE A 606 16.53 11.89 0.35
C ILE A 606 15.21 12.64 0.53
N TYR A 607 15.29 13.96 0.64
CA TYR A 607 14.17 14.86 0.85
C TYR A 607 13.68 15.44 -0.49
N ALA A 608 12.52 14.98 -0.96
CA ALA A 608 11.92 15.35 -2.24
C ALA A 608 10.47 15.86 -2.08
N LEU A 609 10.17 16.54 -0.96
CA LEU A 609 8.82 17.04 -0.64
C LEU A 609 8.36 18.25 -1.47
N GLY A 610 9.25 18.81 -2.30
CA GLY A 610 8.93 19.80 -3.33
C GLY A 610 8.43 21.15 -2.76
N SER A 611 7.25 21.58 -3.19
CA SER A 611 6.72 22.93 -2.98
C SER A 611 5.19 22.96 -2.89
N HIS A 612 4.65 24.08 -2.41
CA HIS A 612 3.22 24.38 -2.34
C HIS A 612 2.84 25.51 -3.29
N LEU A 613 1.61 25.48 -3.80
CA LEU A 613 0.96 26.61 -4.47
C LEU A 613 -0.03 27.30 -3.51
N PRO A 614 -0.36 28.59 -3.70
CA PRO A 614 -1.40 29.25 -2.93
C PRO A 614 -2.80 28.72 -3.26
N VAL A 615 -3.77 29.00 -2.37
CA VAL A 615 -5.21 28.82 -2.64
C VAL A 615 -5.64 29.77 -3.76
N PRO A 616 -6.49 29.37 -4.72
CA PRO A 616 -7.22 28.09 -4.81
C PRO A 616 -6.40 26.91 -5.35
N LEU A 617 -5.30 27.14 -6.06
CA LEU A 617 -4.52 26.13 -6.79
C LEU A 617 -3.80 25.08 -5.90
N ASN A 618 -3.91 25.18 -4.58
CA ASN A 618 -3.43 24.19 -3.64
C ASN A 618 -4.35 22.96 -3.62
N LEU A 619 -4.02 21.94 -4.43
CA LEU A 619 -4.69 20.63 -4.52
C LEU A 619 -5.12 20.06 -3.16
N TRP A 620 -4.26 20.20 -2.15
CA TRP A 620 -4.46 19.56 -0.85
C TRP A 620 -5.08 20.48 0.19
N GLY A 621 -5.23 21.78 -0.11
CA GLY A 621 -5.68 22.77 0.85
C GLY A 621 -4.86 22.79 2.13
N THR A 622 -3.57 22.41 2.11
CA THR A 622 -2.70 22.42 3.31
C THR A 622 -1.62 23.47 3.25
N ASP A 623 -1.29 24.05 4.40
CA ASP A 623 -0.15 24.96 4.57
C ASP A 623 1.20 24.21 4.42
N SER A 624 2.29 24.95 4.65
CA SER A 624 3.68 24.44 4.65
C SER A 624 4.01 23.46 5.78
N TYR A 625 3.08 23.25 6.73
CA TYR A 625 3.20 22.31 7.85
C TYR A 625 2.25 21.11 7.70
N GLY A 626 1.42 21.10 6.65
CA GLY A 626 0.41 20.07 6.42
C GLY A 626 -0.92 20.28 7.15
N ASN A 627 -1.10 21.39 7.87
CA ASN A 627 -2.39 21.73 8.47
C ASN A 627 -3.40 22.12 7.37
N PRO A 628 -4.69 21.79 7.50
CA PRO A 628 -5.71 22.33 6.62
C PRO A 628 -5.73 23.87 6.68
N ILE A 629 -5.48 24.52 5.55
CA ILE A 629 -5.73 25.96 5.36
C ILE A 629 -7.22 26.15 5.56
N SER A 630 -7.58 26.93 6.58
CA SER A 630 -8.96 27.34 6.81
C SER A 630 -9.38 28.33 5.73
N SER A 631 -9.72 27.82 4.54
CA SER A 631 -10.46 28.57 3.55
C SER A 631 -11.75 29.05 4.19
N LYS A 632 -11.96 30.37 4.20
CA LYS A 632 -13.22 31.00 4.65
C LYS A 632 -14.40 30.23 4.02
N PRO A 633 -15.49 29.96 4.77
CA PRO A 633 -16.59 29.16 4.28
C PRO A 633 -17.08 29.71 2.94
N THR A 634 -17.26 28.82 1.96
CA THR A 634 -17.88 29.17 0.67
C THR A 634 -19.21 29.89 0.89
N LYS A 635 -19.72 30.65 -0.10
CA LYS A 635 -21.01 31.38 0.00
C LYS A 635 -22.25 30.50 0.33
N LYS A 636 -22.08 29.17 0.42
CA LYS A 636 -23.09 28.16 0.84
C LYS A 636 -22.71 27.39 2.12
N GLY A 637 -21.73 27.85 2.90
CA GLY A 637 -21.37 27.28 4.20
C GLY A 637 -20.60 25.95 4.18
N ARG A 638 -20.13 25.49 3.01
CA ARG A 638 -19.28 24.28 2.93
C ARG A 638 -17.85 24.62 3.36
N GLN A 639 -17.36 23.86 4.33
CA GLN A 639 -15.93 23.72 4.68
C GLN A 639 -15.27 22.81 3.63
N LEU A 640 -14.02 23.10 3.23
CA LEU A 640 -13.28 22.19 2.34
C LEU A 640 -13.00 20.86 3.06
N PRO A 641 -13.09 19.71 2.37
CA PRO A 641 -12.75 18.42 2.95
C PRO A 641 -11.25 18.32 3.23
N VAL A 642 -10.89 17.65 4.35
CA VAL A 642 -9.50 17.32 4.67
C VAL A 642 -9.11 16.08 3.87
N TYR A 643 -8.37 16.29 2.78
CA TYR A 643 -7.96 15.23 1.86
C TYR A 643 -6.93 14.29 2.49
N GLN A 644 -7.16 12.99 2.38
CA GLN A 644 -6.27 11.91 2.86
C GLN A 644 -5.24 11.48 1.80
N GLY A 645 -5.27 12.08 0.60
CA GLY A 645 -4.35 11.81 -0.50
C GLY A 645 -4.78 10.66 -1.41
N MET A 646 -6.08 10.43 -1.59
CA MET A 646 -6.67 9.35 -2.42
C MET A 646 -6.97 9.78 -3.86
N LYS A 647 -6.99 8.83 -4.82
CA LYS A 647 -7.22 9.12 -6.26
C LYS A 647 -8.57 9.82 -6.48
N SER A 648 -9.60 9.33 -5.81
CA SER A 648 -10.96 9.88 -5.80
C SER A 648 -11.02 11.33 -5.32
N GLU A 649 -10.27 11.68 -4.27
CA GLU A 649 -10.19 13.04 -3.73
C GLU A 649 -9.55 14.02 -4.72
N GLY A 650 -8.44 13.62 -5.34
CA GLY A 650 -7.79 14.44 -6.38
C GLY A 650 -8.69 14.64 -7.60
N VAL A 651 -9.39 13.58 -8.03
CA VAL A 651 -10.38 13.64 -9.12
C VAL A 651 -11.53 14.59 -8.79
N GLU A 652 -12.08 14.54 -7.57
CA GLU A 652 -13.17 15.44 -7.19
C GLU A 652 -12.68 16.89 -7.00
N TRP A 653 -11.44 17.11 -6.56
CA TRP A 653 -10.83 18.46 -6.54
C TRP A 653 -10.72 19.07 -7.94
N LEU A 654 -10.33 18.27 -8.95
CA LEU A 654 -10.32 18.72 -10.34
C LEU A 654 -11.74 19.03 -10.85
N LYS A 655 -12.72 18.18 -10.54
CA LYS A 655 -14.13 18.42 -10.91
C LYS A 655 -14.72 19.65 -10.23
N GLU A 656 -14.38 19.93 -8.98
CA GLU A 656 -14.80 21.17 -8.32
C GLU A 656 -14.09 22.40 -8.93
N HIS A 657 -12.83 22.28 -9.37
CA HIS A 657 -12.16 23.37 -10.09
C HIS A 657 -12.77 23.64 -11.46
N GLN A 658 -13.14 22.61 -12.22
CA GLN A 658 -13.89 22.74 -13.47
C GLN A 658 -15.21 23.47 -13.22
N ARG A 659 -15.99 23.08 -12.19
CA ARG A 659 -17.23 23.77 -11.80
C ARG A 659 -16.99 25.23 -11.41
N ILE A 660 -15.93 25.53 -10.66
CA ILE A 660 -15.58 26.90 -10.25
C ILE A 660 -15.23 27.76 -11.47
N VAL A 661 -14.50 27.21 -12.45
CA VAL A 661 -14.23 27.87 -13.73
C VAL A 661 -15.53 28.05 -14.53
N GLU A 662 -16.36 27.02 -14.63
CA GLU A 662 -17.66 27.01 -15.33
C GLU A 662 -18.67 28.02 -14.74
N ASP A 663 -18.74 28.16 -13.42
CA ASP A 663 -19.58 29.13 -12.71
C ASP A 663 -19.07 30.59 -12.80
N SER A 664 -17.83 30.82 -13.26
CA SER A 664 -17.18 32.14 -13.25
C SER A 664 -17.13 32.80 -14.65
N PRO A 665 -17.91 33.87 -14.95
CA PRO A 665 -17.91 34.51 -16.27
C PRO A 665 -16.61 35.26 -16.63
N SER A 666 -15.94 35.84 -15.64
CA SER A 666 -14.67 36.55 -15.81
C SER A 666 -13.58 36.05 -14.85
N ILE A 667 -12.37 35.82 -15.37
CA ILE A 667 -11.31 35.10 -14.67
C ILE A 667 -9.98 35.86 -14.81
N LEU A 668 -9.41 36.28 -13.68
CA LEU A 668 -8.10 36.90 -13.60
C LEU A 668 -7.03 35.85 -13.27
N VAL A 669 -6.15 35.58 -14.23
CA VAL A 669 -4.99 34.70 -14.07
C VAL A 669 -3.76 35.55 -13.75
N VAL A 670 -3.20 35.37 -12.56
CA VAL A 670 -2.06 36.17 -12.08
C VAL A 670 -0.79 35.34 -12.17
N GLY A 671 0.05 35.63 -13.16
CA GLY A 671 1.35 35.00 -13.32
C GLY A 671 1.64 34.44 -14.71
N GLY A 672 2.20 35.29 -15.60
CA GLY A 672 2.80 34.90 -16.89
C GLY A 672 4.04 33.98 -16.84
N GLY A 673 4.09 33.03 -15.91
CA GLY A 673 4.86 31.79 -16.03
C GLY A 673 4.04 30.70 -16.71
N ALA A 674 4.63 29.54 -16.98
CA ALA A 674 3.97 28.47 -17.75
C ALA A 674 2.59 28.08 -17.16
N LEU A 675 2.50 27.94 -15.84
CA LEU A 675 1.25 27.66 -15.12
C LEU A 675 0.09 28.60 -15.50
N GLY A 676 0.33 29.91 -15.50
CA GLY A 676 -0.69 30.91 -15.84
C GLY A 676 -0.92 31.08 -17.34
N ILE A 677 0.08 30.81 -18.18
CA ILE A 677 -0.06 30.78 -19.64
C ILE A 677 -0.97 29.62 -20.07
N GLN A 678 -0.74 28.43 -19.50
CA GLN A 678 -1.61 27.27 -19.70
C GLN A 678 -3.03 27.56 -19.20
N PHE A 679 -3.21 28.02 -17.95
CA PHE A 679 -4.54 28.36 -17.45
C PHE A 679 -5.27 29.40 -18.32
N ALA A 680 -4.60 30.48 -18.73
CA ALA A 680 -5.24 31.52 -19.52
C ALA A 680 -5.69 31.03 -20.91
N THR A 681 -4.85 30.25 -21.60
CA THR A 681 -5.15 29.75 -22.95
C THR A 681 -6.10 28.54 -22.94
N ASP A 682 -5.97 27.64 -21.96
CA ASP A 682 -6.86 26.48 -21.82
C ASP A 682 -8.28 26.90 -21.41
N ILE A 683 -8.43 27.87 -20.48
CA ILE A 683 -9.74 28.43 -20.11
C ILE A 683 -10.39 29.11 -21.32
N ALA A 684 -9.63 29.91 -22.08
CA ALA A 684 -10.14 30.59 -23.26
C ALA A 684 -10.61 29.63 -24.35
N ALA A 685 -9.87 28.55 -24.59
CA ALA A 685 -10.20 27.52 -25.59
C ALA A 685 -11.39 26.63 -25.17
N VAL A 686 -11.47 26.21 -23.91
CA VAL A 686 -12.57 25.36 -23.40
C VAL A 686 -13.86 26.16 -23.17
N HIS A 687 -13.74 27.47 -22.87
CA HIS A 687 -14.89 28.35 -22.64
C HIS A 687 -14.79 29.68 -23.42
N PRO A 688 -15.00 29.68 -24.75
CA PRO A 688 -14.86 30.88 -25.60
C PRO A 688 -15.74 32.08 -25.21
N THR A 689 -16.81 31.87 -24.42
CA THR A 689 -17.71 32.93 -23.95
C THR A 689 -17.26 33.60 -22.65
N LYS A 690 -16.22 33.07 -21.96
CA LYS A 690 -15.68 33.66 -20.72
C LYS A 690 -14.60 34.68 -21.05
N LYS A 691 -14.52 35.75 -20.27
CA LYS A 691 -13.43 36.72 -20.37
C LYS A 691 -12.26 36.32 -19.45
N VAL A 692 -11.08 36.18 -20.03
CA VAL A 692 -9.84 35.88 -19.31
C VAL A 692 -8.96 37.14 -19.28
N THR A 693 -8.28 37.38 -18.16
CA THR A 693 -7.25 38.43 -18.07
C THR A 693 -5.96 37.83 -17.51
N LEU A 694 -4.87 37.84 -18.28
CA LEU A 694 -3.54 37.39 -17.84
C LEU A 694 -2.70 38.58 -17.34
N LEU A 695 -2.49 38.67 -16.03
CA LEU A 695 -1.66 39.69 -15.37
C LEU A 695 -0.23 39.18 -15.14
N HIS A 696 0.79 39.94 -15.54
CA HIS A 696 2.18 39.63 -15.24
C HIS A 696 3.03 40.87 -14.88
N SER A 697 3.84 40.74 -13.82
CA SER A 697 4.63 41.83 -13.24
C SER A 697 5.88 42.25 -14.03
N ARG A 698 6.08 41.72 -15.24
CA ARG A 698 7.20 42.06 -16.13
C ARG A 698 6.66 42.28 -17.54
N LYS A 699 7.40 43.04 -18.35
CA LYS A 699 7.06 43.28 -19.77
C LYS A 699 7.21 42.04 -20.66
N ARG A 700 7.92 41.01 -20.19
CA ARG A 700 8.23 39.78 -20.93
C ARG A 700 7.78 38.54 -20.15
N LEU A 701 7.10 37.63 -20.83
CA LEU A 701 6.72 36.30 -20.32
C LEU A 701 7.94 35.36 -20.34
N LEU A 702 7.94 34.33 -19.49
CA LEU A 702 9.01 33.31 -19.41
C LEU A 702 10.46 33.87 -19.46
N PRO A 703 10.84 34.85 -18.63
CA PRO A 703 12.11 35.59 -18.77
C PRO A 703 13.41 34.81 -18.48
N ARG A 704 13.32 33.51 -18.12
CA ARG A 704 14.49 32.60 -18.00
C ARG A 704 14.74 31.77 -19.28
N PHE A 705 13.91 31.94 -20.29
CA PHE A 705 13.94 31.21 -21.56
C PHE A 705 14.36 32.15 -22.69
N ASP A 706 14.26 31.73 -23.95
CA ASP A 706 14.53 32.58 -25.11
C ASP A 706 13.43 33.64 -25.33
N GLU A 707 13.68 34.65 -26.17
CA GLU A 707 12.72 35.70 -26.49
C GLU A 707 11.71 35.28 -27.57
N ALA A 708 12.05 34.36 -28.48
CA ALA A 708 11.09 33.80 -29.43
C ALA A 708 9.98 33.00 -28.72
N MET A 709 10.27 32.36 -27.58
CA MET A 709 9.25 31.77 -26.69
C MET A 709 8.24 32.82 -26.22
N HIS A 710 8.69 34.04 -25.88
CA HIS A 710 7.79 35.12 -25.50
C HIS A 710 6.97 35.64 -26.69
N ALA A 711 7.61 35.80 -27.86
CA ALA A 711 6.96 36.30 -29.07
C ALA A 711 5.83 35.38 -29.55
N GLU A 712 6.06 34.06 -29.61
CA GLU A 712 5.04 33.08 -30.01
C GLU A 712 3.86 33.04 -29.03
N ILE A 713 4.13 33.06 -27.73
CA ILE A 713 3.09 33.04 -26.70
C ILE A 713 2.25 34.33 -26.77
N ILE A 714 2.86 35.49 -26.99
CA ILE A 714 2.12 36.75 -27.20
C ILE A 714 1.34 36.72 -28.51
N SER A 715 1.85 36.11 -29.57
CA SER A 715 1.13 35.94 -30.84
C SER A 715 -0.19 35.18 -30.64
N VAL A 716 -0.15 34.03 -29.93
CA VAL A 716 -1.37 33.26 -29.63
C VAL A 716 -2.30 34.00 -28.67
N LEU A 717 -1.78 34.57 -27.57
CA LEU A 717 -2.60 35.33 -26.62
C LEU A 717 -3.30 36.53 -27.27
N SER A 718 -2.62 37.24 -28.20
CA SER A 718 -3.15 38.44 -28.87
C SER A 718 -4.07 38.14 -30.06
N SER A 719 -4.11 36.88 -30.52
CA SER A 719 -5.04 36.40 -31.56
C SER A 719 -6.24 35.64 -30.98
N THR A 720 -6.36 35.60 -29.65
CA THR A 720 -7.47 34.94 -28.94
C THR A 720 -8.43 36.00 -28.37
N ASP A 721 -9.57 36.21 -29.05
CA ASP A 721 -10.50 37.34 -28.82
C ASP A 721 -10.96 37.55 -27.37
N ASN A 722 -10.93 36.51 -26.52
CA ASN A 722 -11.40 36.54 -25.14
C ASN A 722 -10.30 36.60 -24.07
N ILE A 723 -9.04 36.88 -24.44
CA ILE A 723 -7.90 37.08 -23.51
C ILE A 723 -7.41 38.54 -23.52
N ASP A 724 -7.58 39.26 -22.41
CA ASP A 724 -6.83 40.48 -22.12
C ASP A 724 -5.44 40.13 -21.56
N VAL A 725 -4.36 40.75 -22.03
CA VAL A 725 -3.01 40.59 -21.44
C VAL A 725 -2.52 41.90 -20.81
N VAL A 726 -2.15 41.86 -19.54
CA VAL A 726 -1.65 43.02 -18.78
C VAL A 726 -0.21 42.74 -18.31
N LEU A 727 0.77 43.31 -19.02
CA LEU A 727 2.20 43.13 -18.76
C LEU A 727 2.81 44.34 -18.05
N GLY A 728 3.80 44.08 -17.19
CA GLY A 728 4.51 45.09 -16.43
C GLY A 728 3.85 45.53 -15.12
N GLU A 729 2.69 44.97 -14.75
CA GLU A 729 1.99 45.33 -13.51
C GLU A 729 1.96 44.16 -12.51
N ARG A 730 2.38 44.45 -11.26
CA ARG A 730 2.37 43.50 -10.15
C ARG A 730 1.05 43.59 -9.40
N LEU A 731 0.42 42.47 -9.08
CA LEU A 731 -0.71 42.42 -8.16
C LEU A 731 -0.29 42.85 -6.76
N ASP A 732 -1.08 43.69 -6.11
CA ASP A 732 -1.00 43.93 -4.67
C ASP A 732 -1.73 42.80 -3.93
N LEU A 733 -0.96 41.92 -3.29
CA LEU A 733 -1.50 40.78 -2.54
C LEU A 733 -2.42 41.21 -1.39
N SER A 734 -2.22 42.40 -0.80
CA SER A 734 -3.10 42.87 0.28
C SER A 734 -4.55 43.01 -0.20
N SER A 735 -4.78 43.40 -1.46
CA SER A 735 -6.11 43.45 -2.07
C SER A 735 -6.77 42.08 -2.29
N VAL A 736 -6.01 40.99 -2.20
CA VAL A 736 -6.51 39.61 -2.23
C VAL A 736 -6.87 39.10 -0.83
N ASP A 737 -6.32 39.70 0.22
CA ASP A 737 -6.60 39.33 1.62
C ASP A 737 -7.51 40.32 2.36
N GLU A 738 -7.79 41.50 1.77
CA GLU A 738 -8.77 42.49 2.24
C GLU A 738 -10.12 41.87 2.63
N GLU A 739 -10.60 42.21 3.83
CA GLU A 739 -11.89 41.77 4.39
C GLU A 739 -12.66 42.94 5.04
N PRO A 740 -13.94 43.19 4.66
CA PRO A 740 -14.63 42.58 3.53
C PRO A 740 -13.99 43.00 2.20
N GLY A 741 -13.68 42.03 1.34
CA GLY A 741 -13.00 42.29 0.08
C GLY A 741 -13.81 43.19 -0.86
N LYS A 742 -13.16 44.15 -1.51
CA LYS A 742 -13.82 45.08 -2.44
C LYS A 742 -14.53 44.32 -3.57
N THR A 743 -15.74 44.76 -3.88
CA THR A 743 -16.55 44.26 -4.99
C THR A 743 -17.07 45.42 -5.85
N ASN A 744 -17.46 45.14 -7.10
CA ASN A 744 -18.13 46.09 -7.98
C ASN A 744 -19.67 45.91 -7.94
N ASP A 745 -20.40 46.74 -8.68
CA ASP A 745 -21.87 46.71 -8.74
C ASP A 745 -22.45 45.38 -9.26
N ASN A 746 -21.64 44.62 -10.01
CA ASN A 746 -21.97 43.27 -10.50
C ASN A 746 -21.67 42.16 -9.47
N GLY A 747 -21.15 42.49 -8.29
CA GLY A 747 -20.78 41.54 -7.23
C GLY A 747 -19.45 40.81 -7.46
N GLN A 748 -18.69 41.20 -8.48
CA GLN A 748 -17.39 40.62 -8.84
C GLN A 748 -16.30 41.14 -7.90
N ARG A 749 -15.26 40.35 -7.61
CA ARG A 749 -14.19 40.79 -6.72
C ARG A 749 -13.26 41.76 -7.45
N VAL A 750 -12.97 42.89 -6.81
CA VAL A 750 -12.03 43.89 -7.30
C VAL A 750 -10.70 43.73 -6.56
N VAL A 751 -9.64 43.45 -7.29
CA VAL A 751 -8.25 43.44 -6.80
C VAL A 751 -7.45 44.56 -7.45
N ARG A 752 -6.30 44.89 -6.88
CA ARG A 752 -5.48 46.05 -7.28
C ARG A 752 -4.08 45.64 -7.70
N THR A 753 -3.50 46.40 -8.62
CA THR A 753 -2.06 46.35 -8.90
C THR A 753 -1.32 47.36 -8.03
N VAL A 754 -0.01 47.17 -7.83
CA VAL A 754 0.87 48.09 -7.08
C VAL A 754 0.91 49.50 -7.70
N THR A 755 0.60 49.61 -9.00
CA THR A 755 0.43 50.88 -9.73
C THR A 755 -0.97 51.49 -9.60
N GLY A 756 -1.88 50.89 -8.83
CA GLY A 756 -3.22 51.39 -8.56
C GLY A 756 -4.28 51.04 -9.59
N ARG A 757 -4.00 50.19 -10.60
CA ARG A 757 -5.03 49.69 -11.52
C ARG A 757 -5.95 48.75 -10.76
N GLU A 758 -7.25 48.97 -10.86
CA GLU A 758 -8.27 48.05 -10.34
C GLU A 758 -8.67 47.06 -11.44
N ILE A 759 -8.82 45.78 -11.09
CA ILE A 759 -9.24 44.70 -11.99
C ILE A 759 -10.37 43.94 -11.29
N ALA A 760 -11.53 43.83 -11.95
CA ALA A 760 -12.67 43.06 -11.48
C ALA A 760 -12.69 41.67 -12.13
N ALA A 761 -12.91 40.63 -11.33
CA ALA A 761 -13.11 39.26 -11.80
C ALA A 761 -14.00 38.45 -10.84
N ASP A 762 -14.66 37.41 -11.36
CA ASP A 762 -15.43 36.46 -10.55
C ASP A 762 -14.51 35.45 -9.85
N LEU A 763 -13.41 35.10 -10.52
CA LEU A 763 -12.36 34.18 -10.04
C LEU A 763 -10.96 34.79 -10.19
N VAL A 764 -10.10 34.60 -9.20
CA VAL A 764 -8.69 35.01 -9.23
C VAL A 764 -7.79 33.78 -9.03
N LEU A 765 -6.98 33.45 -10.05
CA LEU A 765 -6.08 32.30 -10.04
C LEU A 765 -4.63 32.77 -9.83
N LEU A 766 -4.11 32.58 -8.61
CA LEU A 766 -2.75 32.95 -8.23
C LEU A 766 -1.72 31.93 -8.74
N CYS A 767 -1.26 32.12 -9.98
CA CYS A 767 -0.22 31.31 -10.63
C CYS A 767 1.21 31.79 -10.27
N THR A 768 1.39 32.33 -9.06
CA THR A 768 2.65 32.85 -8.49
C THR A 768 2.67 32.60 -6.98
N GLY A 769 3.82 32.79 -6.32
CA GLY A 769 3.90 32.61 -4.86
C GLY A 769 3.99 31.14 -4.44
N GLN A 770 4.61 30.31 -5.29
CA GLN A 770 5.02 28.97 -4.94
C GLN A 770 6.02 29.02 -3.78
N SER A 771 5.79 28.27 -2.71
CA SER A 771 6.67 28.23 -1.53
C SER A 771 7.37 26.87 -1.41
N PRO A 772 8.70 26.82 -1.21
CA PRO A 772 9.41 25.57 -0.94
C PRO A 772 8.88 24.85 0.30
N ASN A 773 8.75 23.53 0.25
CA ASN A 773 8.35 22.72 1.39
C ASN A 773 9.57 22.38 2.25
N THR A 774 10.11 23.37 2.96
CA THR A 774 11.36 23.28 3.73
C THR A 774 11.16 23.39 5.24
N GLY A 775 9.91 23.41 5.73
CA GLY A 775 9.57 23.58 7.15
C GLY A 775 10.29 22.60 8.08
N LEU A 776 10.26 21.30 7.75
CA LEU A 776 10.92 20.24 8.51
C LEU A 776 12.46 20.39 8.55
N LEU A 777 13.07 20.98 7.52
CA LEU A 777 14.52 21.26 7.49
C LEU A 777 14.86 22.50 8.33
N LYS A 778 14.01 23.53 8.27
CA LYS A 778 14.12 24.74 9.10
C LYS A 778 13.94 24.43 10.60
N GLU A 779 13.10 23.45 10.94
CA GLU A 779 12.94 22.93 12.31
C GLU A 779 14.13 22.07 12.76
N LEU A 780 14.70 21.25 11.85
CA LEU A 780 15.94 20.49 12.11
C LEU A 780 17.13 21.42 12.40
N ASN A 781 17.31 22.46 11.58
CA ASN A 781 18.30 23.53 11.78
C ASN A 781 17.97 24.72 10.85
N PRO A 782 17.65 25.92 11.38
CA PRO A 782 17.30 27.09 10.57
C PRO A 782 18.37 27.51 9.56
N ALA A 783 19.66 27.26 9.82
CA ALA A 783 20.75 27.60 8.92
C ALA A 783 20.89 26.65 7.71
N THR A 784 20.08 25.60 7.62
CA THR A 784 19.98 24.75 6.41
C THR A 784 19.08 25.36 5.32
N VAL A 785 18.33 26.43 5.63
CA VAL A 785 17.33 27.05 4.75
C VAL A 785 17.63 28.53 4.59
N ASN A 786 17.72 29.00 3.35
CA ASN A 786 17.93 30.41 3.02
C ASN A 786 16.71 31.26 3.45
N PRO A 787 16.89 32.29 4.30
CA PRO A 787 15.77 33.13 4.74
C PRO A 787 15.17 34.02 3.64
N ASP A 788 15.89 34.30 2.55
CA ASP A 788 15.43 35.22 1.49
C ASP A 788 14.45 34.57 0.48
N ASP A 789 14.58 33.27 0.20
CA ASP A 789 13.75 32.53 -0.76
C ASP A 789 13.13 31.24 -0.22
N GLY A 790 13.53 30.80 0.99
CA GLY A 790 13.01 29.60 1.64
C GLY A 790 13.56 28.29 1.11
N LEU A 791 14.54 28.29 0.21
CA LEU A 791 15.14 27.08 -0.35
C LEU A 791 16.15 26.46 0.63
N ALA A 792 16.22 25.13 0.65
CA ALA A 792 17.26 24.42 1.38
C ALA A 792 18.59 24.56 0.62
N HIS A 793 19.64 24.90 1.35
CA HIS A 793 20.98 25.01 0.80
C HIS A 793 21.57 23.61 0.58
N VAL A 794 22.13 23.33 -0.60
CA VAL A 794 22.80 22.05 -0.89
C VAL A 794 24.20 22.20 -1.45
N LEU A 795 25.07 21.24 -1.10
CA LEU A 795 26.36 21.01 -1.74
C LEU A 795 26.14 20.46 -3.16
N ARG A 796 27.13 20.58 -4.05
CA ARG A 796 27.02 20.06 -5.43
C ARG A 796 26.74 18.56 -5.52
N THR A 797 27.04 17.79 -4.47
CA THR A 797 26.70 16.37 -4.32
C THR A 797 25.21 16.10 -4.03
N MET A 798 24.39 17.15 -3.95
CA MET A 798 23.00 17.22 -3.45
C MET A 798 22.84 16.94 -1.94
N GLN A 799 23.93 16.90 -1.18
CA GLN A 799 23.91 16.78 0.29
C GLN A 799 23.44 18.10 0.92
N LEU A 800 22.68 18.03 2.02
CA LEU A 800 22.16 19.20 2.75
C LEU A 800 23.31 20.02 3.32
N GLY A 801 23.42 21.29 2.93
CA GLY A 801 24.41 22.24 3.45
C GLY A 801 23.95 22.95 4.72
N VAL A 802 24.84 23.77 5.26
CA VAL A 802 24.53 24.76 6.31
C VAL A 802 25.16 26.07 5.89
N LEU A 803 24.35 27.13 5.82
CA LEU A 803 24.82 28.46 5.47
C LEU A 803 25.86 28.94 6.50
N PRO A 804 26.93 29.64 6.08
CA PRO A 804 27.91 30.19 7.00
C PRO A 804 27.25 31.03 8.10
N ALA A 805 27.77 30.93 9.32
CA ALA A 805 27.36 31.83 10.39
C ALA A 805 27.60 33.28 9.93
N PRO A 806 26.67 34.23 10.18
CA PRO A 806 26.84 35.62 9.77
C PRO A 806 28.05 36.22 10.50
N HIS A 807 29.18 36.27 9.80
CA HIS A 807 30.42 36.84 10.32
C HIS A 807 30.25 38.32 10.63
N ASP A 808 30.83 38.75 11.73
CA ASP A 808 30.85 40.15 12.14
C ASP A 808 31.46 41.05 11.05
N GLN A 809 30.78 42.18 10.79
CA GLN A 809 31.26 43.31 9.99
C GLN A 809 31.43 43.09 8.46
N THR A 810 30.30 43.09 7.76
CA THR A 810 30.11 44.07 6.67
C THR A 810 28.87 44.92 6.95
N PRO A 811 28.81 46.20 6.51
CA PRO A 811 27.65 47.05 6.78
C PRO A 811 26.39 46.48 6.12
N THR A 812 25.23 46.72 6.74
CA THR A 812 23.93 46.26 6.20
C THR A 812 23.75 46.78 4.77
N PRO A 813 23.50 45.90 3.77
CA PRO A 813 23.39 46.31 2.38
C PRO A 813 22.24 47.31 2.24
N THR A 814 22.58 48.47 1.68
CA THR A 814 21.68 49.60 1.49
C THR A 814 20.53 49.20 0.55
N PRO A 815 19.46 50.01 0.46
CA PRO A 815 18.43 49.80 -0.56
C PRO A 815 18.99 49.76 -1.99
N ILE A 816 20.15 50.40 -2.24
CA ILE A 816 20.84 50.36 -3.53
C ILE A 816 21.56 49.02 -3.71
N ASP A 817 22.33 48.53 -2.73
CA ASP A 817 23.02 47.23 -2.82
C ASP A 817 22.03 46.06 -2.96
N LYS A 818 20.86 46.16 -2.31
CA LYS A 818 19.75 45.21 -2.50
C LYS A 818 19.09 45.34 -3.87
N LEU A 819 19.05 46.55 -4.45
CA LEU A 819 18.58 46.77 -5.82
C LEU A 819 19.59 46.23 -6.84
N GLU A 820 20.90 46.44 -6.64
CA GLU A 820 21.96 45.89 -7.50
C GLU A 820 22.04 44.36 -7.40
N SER A 821 21.87 43.77 -6.22
CA SER A 821 21.70 42.32 -6.06
C SER A 821 20.48 41.80 -6.84
N ALA A 822 19.35 42.51 -6.77
CA ALA A 822 18.14 42.19 -7.54
C ALA A 822 18.29 42.44 -9.06
N LEU A 823 19.12 43.40 -9.48
CA LEU A 823 19.42 43.72 -10.88
C LEU A 823 20.44 42.75 -11.48
N ASN A 824 21.45 42.33 -10.72
CA ASN A 824 22.43 41.31 -11.14
C ASN A 824 21.77 39.92 -11.21
N LYS A 825 20.76 39.65 -10.38
CA LYS A 825 19.83 38.51 -10.56
C LYS A 825 18.85 38.69 -11.76
N VAL A 826 19.00 39.73 -12.57
CA VAL A 826 18.15 40.09 -13.73
C VAL A 826 18.96 40.42 -15.01
N SER A 827 20.25 40.75 -14.92
CA SER A 827 21.13 40.98 -16.07
C SER A 827 21.51 39.67 -16.78
N LEU A 828 21.15 39.55 -18.06
CA LEU A 828 21.46 38.42 -18.92
C LEU A 828 22.64 38.74 -19.85
N SER A 829 23.79 38.11 -19.64
CA SER A 829 24.89 38.03 -20.63
C SER A 829 25.79 36.80 -20.44
N ASP A 830 26.26 36.53 -19.22
CA ASP A 830 27.40 35.62 -19.01
C ASP A 830 27.04 34.18 -18.60
N ALA A 831 25.79 33.76 -18.77
CA ALA A 831 25.37 32.36 -18.54
C ALA A 831 26.06 31.33 -19.47
N ALA A 832 26.81 31.79 -20.49
CA ALA A 832 27.67 30.98 -21.35
C ALA A 832 29.10 30.77 -20.80
N LYS A 833 29.43 31.32 -19.63
CA LYS A 833 30.70 31.12 -18.92
C LYS A 833 30.45 30.85 -17.43
N ALA A 834 30.14 29.61 -17.10
CA ALA A 834 30.49 29.11 -15.78
C ALA A 834 32.02 29.04 -15.70
N GLU A 835 32.63 29.87 -14.86
CA GLU A 835 34.05 29.73 -14.53
C GLU A 835 34.26 28.39 -13.79
N GLU A 836 35.30 27.65 -14.15
CA GLU A 836 35.69 26.46 -13.39
C GLU A 836 36.11 26.89 -11.97
N PRO A 837 35.53 26.34 -10.89
CA PRO A 837 35.92 26.71 -9.54
C PRO A 837 37.39 26.34 -9.28
N SER A 838 38.23 27.35 -9.12
CA SER A 838 39.64 27.16 -8.80
C SER A 838 39.81 26.51 -7.42
N SER A 839 40.56 25.40 -7.39
CA SER A 839 41.17 24.81 -6.18
C SER A 839 40.26 24.60 -4.96
N SER A 840 39.50 23.50 -4.99
CA SER A 840 39.54 22.48 -3.93
C SER A 840 39.70 22.95 -2.47
N GLU A 841 38.67 23.59 -1.92
CA GLU A 841 38.29 23.34 -0.53
C GLU A 841 37.14 22.33 -0.55
N GLU A 842 37.27 21.21 0.17
CA GLU A 842 36.17 20.25 0.31
C GLU A 842 35.12 20.85 1.24
N GLU A 843 34.05 21.39 0.66
CA GLU A 843 32.89 21.92 1.38
C GLU A 843 32.25 20.80 2.22
N THR A 844 32.50 20.80 3.53
CA THR A 844 32.04 19.75 4.44
C THR A 844 30.71 20.11 5.09
N THR A 845 29.81 19.13 5.18
CA THR A 845 28.49 19.29 5.80
C THR A 845 28.36 18.48 7.10
N PRO A 846 27.65 19.00 8.14
CA PRO A 846 27.24 18.22 9.32
C PRO A 846 26.07 17.25 9.05
N TYR A 847 25.51 17.24 7.84
CA TYR A 847 24.43 16.35 7.39
C TYR A 847 24.83 15.52 6.14
N PRO A 848 25.98 14.83 6.12
CA PRO A 848 26.51 14.15 4.93
C PRO A 848 25.64 12.97 4.44
N HIS A 849 24.64 12.58 5.22
CA HIS A 849 23.71 11.51 4.94
C HIS A 849 22.28 11.99 4.62
N ILE A 850 22.04 13.31 4.64
CA ILE A 850 20.79 13.92 4.20
C ILE A 850 21.03 14.60 2.85
N PHE A 851 20.17 14.32 1.87
CA PHE A 851 20.17 14.91 0.54
C PHE A 851 18.84 15.63 0.30
N VAL A 852 18.83 16.74 -0.44
CA VAL A 852 17.60 17.50 -0.76
C VAL A 852 17.50 17.74 -2.26
N ILE A 853 16.32 17.49 -2.85
CA ILE A 853 16.11 17.54 -4.31
C ILE A 853 14.75 18.18 -4.69
N GLY A 854 14.65 18.62 -5.95
CA GLY A 854 13.48 19.30 -6.51
C GLY A 854 13.31 20.72 -5.99
N ASP A 855 12.08 21.26 -6.09
CA ASP A 855 11.70 22.63 -5.70
C ASP A 855 12.02 23.03 -4.24
N ALA A 856 12.50 22.09 -3.42
CA ALA A 856 12.92 22.34 -2.04
C ALA A 856 14.39 22.81 -1.93
N ALA A 857 15.22 22.64 -2.97
CA ALA A 857 16.67 22.93 -2.94
C ALA A 857 17.04 24.16 -3.79
N ASP A 858 18.09 24.89 -3.40
CA ASP A 858 18.66 26.02 -4.17
C ASP A 858 19.28 25.59 -5.51
N ALA A 859 19.86 24.38 -5.53
CA ALA A 859 20.21 23.59 -6.71
C ALA A 859 20.97 24.38 -7.80
N PHE A 860 21.86 25.28 -7.38
CA PHE A 860 22.71 26.14 -8.23
C PHE A 860 21.92 26.96 -9.26
N GLY A 861 20.70 27.37 -8.91
CA GLY A 861 19.86 28.22 -9.77
C GLY A 861 19.03 27.47 -10.82
N ALA A 862 19.00 26.13 -10.77
CA ALA A 862 18.12 25.32 -11.62
C ALA A 862 16.67 25.82 -11.63
N ILE A 863 15.96 25.64 -12.75
CA ILE A 863 14.53 25.97 -12.82
C ILE A 863 13.71 24.90 -12.05
N PRO A 864 12.73 25.29 -11.22
CA PRO A 864 11.78 24.36 -10.60
C PRO A 864 10.99 23.63 -11.69
N ALA A 865 11.34 22.35 -11.93
CA ALA A 865 10.84 21.56 -13.06
C ALA A 865 11.02 20.06 -12.81
N GLY A 866 10.19 19.23 -13.47
CA GLY A 866 10.15 17.78 -13.30
C GLY A 866 11.47 17.09 -13.65
N HIS A 867 12.07 17.44 -14.79
CA HIS A 867 13.35 16.93 -15.25
C HIS A 867 14.50 17.26 -14.30
N ASN A 868 14.57 18.49 -13.76
CA ASN A 868 15.61 18.85 -12.80
C ASN A 868 15.46 18.05 -11.49
N ALA A 869 14.24 17.93 -10.96
CA ALA A 869 13.97 17.08 -9.80
C ALA A 869 14.31 15.59 -10.08
N TYR A 870 14.03 15.10 -11.30
CA TYR A 870 14.37 13.76 -11.75
C TYR A 870 15.90 13.52 -11.74
N TYR A 871 16.67 14.35 -12.44
CA TYR A 871 18.13 14.22 -12.53
C TYR A 871 18.84 14.42 -11.18
N GLN A 872 18.37 15.36 -10.35
CA GLN A 872 18.84 15.51 -8.97
C GLN A 872 18.60 14.24 -8.13
N GLY A 873 17.44 13.58 -8.33
CA GLY A 873 17.15 12.27 -7.75
C GLY A 873 18.11 11.17 -8.21
N GLU A 874 18.54 11.19 -9.47
CA GLU A 874 19.56 10.26 -9.98
C GLU A 874 20.94 10.49 -9.38
N VAL A 875 21.37 11.75 -9.20
CA VAL A 875 22.65 12.10 -8.55
C VAL A 875 22.61 11.74 -7.06
N ALA A 876 21.57 12.15 -6.34
CA ALA A 876 21.42 11.85 -4.91
C ALA A 876 21.38 10.33 -4.64
N ALA A 877 20.62 9.56 -5.42
CA ALA A 877 20.55 8.11 -5.25
C ALA A 877 21.88 7.41 -5.55
N ARG A 878 22.60 7.80 -6.61
CA ARG A 878 23.93 7.25 -6.93
C ARG A 878 24.97 7.63 -5.87
N ASN A 879 24.94 8.85 -5.35
CA ASN A 879 25.81 9.27 -4.25
C ASN A 879 25.52 8.53 -2.94
N VAL A 880 24.25 8.27 -2.60
CA VAL A 880 23.90 7.38 -1.48
C VAL A 880 24.46 5.97 -1.72
N ILE A 881 24.34 5.39 -2.92
CA ILE A 881 24.90 4.06 -3.23
C ILE A 881 26.44 4.04 -3.11
N ARG A 882 27.15 5.07 -3.60
CA ARG A 882 28.61 5.22 -3.45
C ARG A 882 29.01 5.27 -1.96
N LEU A 883 28.32 6.09 -1.16
CA LEU A 883 28.55 6.16 0.28
C LEU A 883 28.27 4.82 1.00
N ILE A 884 27.22 4.11 0.60
CA ILE A 884 26.91 2.78 1.12
C ILE A 884 28.05 1.79 0.78
N LYS A 885 28.46 1.68 -0.48
CA LYS A 885 29.60 0.83 -0.91
C LYS A 885 30.85 1.09 -0.06
N ARG A 886 31.23 2.36 0.12
CA ARG A 886 32.36 2.79 0.97
C ARG A 886 32.18 2.37 2.43
N SER A 887 30.95 2.46 2.97
CA SER A 887 30.65 2.11 4.37
C SER A 887 30.63 0.61 4.69
N GLU A 888 30.44 -0.25 3.68
CA GLU A 888 30.38 -1.72 3.84
C GLU A 888 31.72 -2.42 3.56
N GLY A 889 32.73 -1.70 3.07
CA GLY A 889 34.09 -2.22 2.90
C GLY A 889 34.20 -3.45 2.00
N GLN A 890 33.63 -3.40 0.79
CA GLN A 890 33.64 -4.56 -0.11
C GLN A 890 35.04 -4.91 -0.63
N ASP A 891 35.61 -6.00 -0.11
CA ASP A 891 36.80 -6.69 -0.65
C ASP A 891 36.56 -7.24 -2.07
N THR A 892 36.62 -6.36 -3.07
CA THR A 892 36.76 -6.73 -4.49
C THR A 892 37.87 -5.92 -5.13
N ALA A 893 38.75 -6.59 -5.89
CA ALA A 893 39.91 -5.96 -6.55
C ALA A 893 39.52 -5.19 -7.83
N ASN A 894 38.52 -4.32 -7.72
CA ASN A 894 38.01 -3.42 -8.77
C ASN A 894 38.13 -1.97 -8.31
N ALA A 895 38.48 -1.05 -9.22
CA ALA A 895 38.81 0.36 -8.90
C ALA A 895 37.60 1.27 -8.56
N ASP A 896 36.51 0.70 -8.04
CA ASP A 896 35.18 1.31 -7.95
C ASP A 896 34.92 2.03 -6.61
N THR A 897 35.73 1.78 -5.58
CA THR A 897 35.49 2.29 -4.21
C THR A 897 35.90 3.75 -3.99
N ASP A 898 36.93 4.20 -4.71
CA ASP A 898 37.46 5.57 -4.65
C ASP A 898 36.76 6.54 -5.61
N GLU A 899 35.78 6.09 -6.41
CA GLU A 899 35.02 6.96 -7.32
C GLU A 899 34.41 8.13 -6.52
N PRO A 900 34.68 9.41 -6.89
CA PRO A 900 34.20 10.57 -6.15
C PRO A 900 32.68 10.67 -6.14
N LEU A 901 32.13 11.46 -5.21
CA LEU A 901 30.71 11.81 -5.26
C LEU A 901 30.45 12.69 -6.49
N GLU A 902 29.37 12.37 -7.19
CA GLU A 902 29.00 13.02 -8.43
C GLU A 902 28.37 14.38 -8.16
N LEU A 903 28.80 15.37 -8.95
CA LEU A 903 28.38 16.75 -8.81
C LEU A 903 27.21 17.02 -9.76
N TYR A 904 26.10 17.51 -9.22
CA TYR A 904 24.98 18.00 -10.00
C TYR A 904 25.33 19.35 -10.64
N THR A 905 25.08 19.43 -11.94
CA THR A 905 25.16 20.64 -12.76
C THR A 905 23.79 20.84 -13.41
N PRO A 906 23.14 22.01 -13.24
CA PRO A 906 21.87 22.31 -13.90
C PRO A 906 21.99 22.20 -15.43
N GLY A 907 21.01 21.57 -16.06
CA GLY A 907 20.89 21.56 -17.52
C GLY A 907 20.45 22.93 -18.09
N PRO A 908 20.54 23.12 -19.41
CA PRO A 908 20.00 24.32 -20.06
C PRO A 908 18.47 24.43 -19.83
N PRO A 909 17.90 25.65 -19.76
CA PRO A 909 16.46 25.81 -19.54
C PRO A 909 15.62 25.11 -20.63
N SER A 910 14.87 24.07 -20.22
CA SER A 910 13.94 23.32 -21.06
C SER A 910 12.51 23.42 -20.49
N ILE A 911 11.53 23.58 -21.37
CA ILE A 911 10.09 23.65 -21.01
C ILE A 911 9.20 23.40 -22.23
N LYS A 912 8.03 22.79 -22.03
CA LYS A 912 6.93 22.80 -23.00
C LYS A 912 5.66 23.36 -22.35
N VAL A 913 4.94 24.21 -23.08
CA VAL A 913 3.78 24.98 -22.60
C VAL A 913 2.64 24.80 -23.60
N SER A 914 1.48 24.31 -23.14
CA SER A 914 0.27 24.27 -23.97
C SER A 914 -0.30 25.67 -24.18
N LEU A 915 -0.83 25.91 -25.37
CA LEU A 915 -1.39 27.20 -25.80
C LEU A 915 -2.83 26.94 -26.29
N GLY A 916 -3.71 26.56 -25.36
CA GLY A 916 -5.05 26.08 -25.66
C GLY A 916 -5.07 24.62 -26.13
N LEU A 917 -6.24 24.16 -26.58
CA LEU A 917 -6.40 22.81 -27.14
C LEU A 917 -5.64 22.68 -28.47
N GLY A 918 -5.11 21.50 -28.77
CA GLY A 918 -4.39 21.22 -30.02
C GLY A 918 -2.96 21.78 -30.16
N LYS A 919 -2.62 22.92 -29.53
CA LYS A 919 -1.32 23.62 -29.75
C LYS A 919 -0.43 23.69 -28.52
N SER A 920 0.89 23.66 -28.75
CA SER A 920 1.91 23.97 -27.75
C SER A 920 3.15 24.64 -28.34
N VAL A 921 3.96 25.23 -27.47
CA VAL A 921 5.31 25.75 -27.77
C VAL A 921 6.31 25.14 -26.80
N PHE A 922 7.54 24.88 -27.25
CA PHE A 922 8.61 24.34 -26.42
C PHE A 922 9.96 24.98 -26.71
N GLN A 923 10.82 24.95 -25.68
CA GLN A 923 12.25 25.14 -25.80
C GLN A 923 12.95 23.95 -25.14
N SER A 924 13.95 23.37 -25.80
CA SER A 924 14.87 22.40 -25.19
C SER A 924 16.22 22.49 -25.89
N ASP A 925 17.31 22.49 -25.12
CA ASP A 925 18.69 22.39 -25.66
C ASP A 925 19.03 23.49 -26.68
N GLY A 926 18.45 24.68 -26.48
CA GLY A 926 18.56 25.84 -27.37
C GLY A 926 17.63 25.82 -28.60
N ILE A 927 16.99 24.69 -28.89
CA ILE A 927 16.00 24.57 -29.97
C ILE A 927 14.64 25.04 -29.47
N ILE A 928 13.95 25.84 -30.28
CA ILE A 928 12.60 26.34 -30.03
C ILE A 928 11.68 25.82 -31.12
N GLY A 929 10.47 25.38 -30.77
CA GLY A 929 9.51 24.89 -31.74
C GLY A 929 8.06 25.00 -31.28
N CYS A 930 7.14 24.94 -32.24
CA CYS A 930 5.71 24.76 -32.01
C CYS A 930 5.32 23.32 -32.33
N ARG A 931 4.20 22.87 -31.75
CA ARG A 931 3.49 21.67 -32.20
C ARG A 931 2.00 21.96 -32.26
N ASP A 932 1.40 21.58 -33.38
CA ASP A 932 -0.03 21.47 -33.55
C ASP A 932 -0.44 19.99 -33.55
N GLY A 933 -1.68 19.69 -33.16
CA GLY A 933 -2.17 18.31 -33.01
C GLY A 933 -1.72 17.60 -31.73
N ASP A 934 -1.30 18.31 -30.68
CA ASP A 934 -1.23 17.71 -29.33
C ASP A 934 -2.67 17.31 -28.90
N PRO A 935 -2.89 16.11 -28.35
CA PRO A 935 -4.22 15.67 -27.92
C PRO A 935 -4.73 16.49 -26.73
N ASP A 936 -6.05 16.49 -26.50
CA ASP A 936 -6.67 17.36 -25.49
C ASP A 936 -6.22 17.05 -24.05
N ASP A 937 -5.97 15.78 -23.72
CA ASP A 937 -5.34 15.36 -22.46
C ASP A 937 -3.79 15.42 -22.47
N LEU A 938 -3.21 16.01 -23.52
CA LEU A 938 -1.78 16.16 -23.81
C LEU A 938 -0.99 14.83 -23.88
N GLY A 939 -1.68 13.69 -23.76
CA GLY A 939 -1.13 12.34 -23.70
C GLY A 939 -0.93 11.83 -22.27
N ALA A 940 -1.69 12.34 -21.28
CA ALA A 940 -1.50 12.13 -19.83
C ALA A 940 -1.12 10.70 -19.40
N ALA A 941 -1.71 9.68 -20.03
CA ALA A 941 -1.42 8.27 -19.75
C ALA A 941 0.06 7.86 -19.98
N ARG A 942 0.82 8.56 -20.84
CA ARG A 942 2.20 8.21 -21.23
C ARG A 942 3.17 8.07 -20.05
N MET A 943 2.89 8.71 -18.91
CA MET A 943 3.73 8.64 -17.71
C MET A 943 3.47 7.42 -16.82
N TRP A 944 2.35 6.71 -17.03
CA TRP A 944 1.90 5.63 -16.16
C TRP A 944 2.90 4.45 -16.06
N PRO A 945 3.62 4.05 -17.14
CA PRO A 945 4.65 3.01 -17.07
C PRO A 945 5.84 3.36 -16.16
N LEU A 946 6.19 4.65 -16.04
CA LEU A 946 7.30 5.10 -15.17
C LEU A 946 7.00 4.94 -13.67
N TYR A 947 5.75 4.61 -13.32
CA TYR A 947 5.30 4.29 -11.96
C TYR A 947 4.73 2.86 -11.85
N GLY A 948 4.97 2.03 -12.88
CA GLY A 948 4.69 0.59 -12.88
C GLY A 948 3.31 0.18 -13.38
N ASN A 949 2.56 1.07 -14.04
CA ASN A 949 1.24 0.77 -14.61
C ASN A 949 1.33 0.70 -16.14
N ALA A 950 1.03 -0.46 -16.73
CA ALA A 950 1.11 -0.66 -18.18
C ALA A 950 -0.09 -0.03 -18.90
N ILE A 951 0.17 0.72 -19.97
CA ILE A 951 -0.88 1.25 -20.87
C ILE A 951 -1.33 0.11 -21.80
N THR A 952 -2.64 -0.03 -21.96
CA THR A 952 -3.28 -0.98 -22.90
C THR A 952 -4.57 -0.35 -23.41
N ASP A 953 -4.77 -0.35 -24.74
CA ASP A 953 -5.76 0.52 -25.38
C ASP A 953 -7.23 0.19 -25.01
N ASP A 954 -7.52 -1.05 -24.59
CA ASP A 954 -8.84 -1.55 -24.17
C ASP A 954 -9.26 -1.20 -22.71
N ASN A 955 -8.47 -0.38 -21.99
CA ASN A 955 -8.56 -0.25 -20.53
C ASN A 955 -8.69 1.17 -19.95
N ASP A 956 -8.84 2.23 -20.75
CA ASP A 956 -8.90 3.63 -20.24
C ASP A 956 -10.01 3.83 -19.18
N GLU A 957 -11.21 3.23 -19.38
CA GLU A 957 -12.28 3.20 -18.38
C GLU A 957 -12.05 2.18 -17.25
N LYS A 958 -11.39 1.04 -17.53
CA LYS A 958 -11.17 -0.03 -16.53
C LYS A 958 -10.08 0.30 -15.51
N MET A 959 -9.21 1.28 -15.78
CA MET A 959 -8.27 1.81 -14.78
C MET A 959 -8.89 2.94 -13.93
N TYR A 960 -10.22 3.08 -13.97
CA TYR A 960 -11.01 3.84 -13.02
C TYR A 960 -11.44 3.01 -11.79
N GLU A 961 -11.55 1.68 -11.93
CA GLU A 961 -11.82 0.71 -10.85
C GLU A 961 -10.55 0.32 -10.05
#